data_AF-A0A2W5P0J6-F1
#
_entry.id   AF-A0A2W5P0J6-F1
#
_cell.length_a   1.000
_cell.length_b   1.000
_cell.length_c   1.000
_cell.angle_alpha   90.00
_cell.angle_beta   90.00
_cell.angle_gamma   90.00
#
_symmetry.space_group_name_H-M   'P 1'
#
loop_
_entity.id
_entity.type
_entity.pdbx_description
1 polymer ?
#
loop_
_entity_poly.entity_id
_entity_poly.type
_entity_poly.pdbx_seq_one_letter_code
_entity_poly.pdbx_strand_id
1 'polypeptide(L)'
;MTKRTNISARAVFGAACAVSSLAISALASAQVAGPFDLQVIPAAPTWSSDAAFPAGDWTLSFWADLAQDSAQGSDGSLVAVADSGGAPLLSLAMVDGKPALVSGGRTAAAPSSRPGGWHHYAIVGGQTGQRLFIDGKPAASLSQPLAGAPAKLLVASSQSSTRLIALRVDSGAVSQNDLRKAAAKAPDPDLVQFTETSARWPLQVRQMQGQLTPQPPATLPRSATVPDKPVASPVPQIAPLAAQGDGRWTLQKWTLAEAPGIAGDGSTISQSGFASGKWYAATVPGTVLTTLVDRGVYPDPAHGLNNLVIPERLARQDYWYRTEFDLPSEASGKRLELLLNGVNFSSQVWVNGTRIGVTKGAFVRGRFDVSPYLKPGRNAVAIRVSPPPHPGHAHEESLTAGVGENGGAMMLDGPTFGASEGWDWIPTIRDRQTGLWQDVQLLASGDVQIGDPQVVTTLPNPDNSLAHVEITVPVTNLSDQPRTATVRAAFDDVTVERSVTVPARQSASVRFSPQTDPALAVRNPKLWWPNGYGDPALHLLHLTASVDGAKSDSKDLRFGMRQVTYEMSLVDEAGNLDRVAIDFEKARALGQQIVDERHQAIRQVRGGWSYSFAPGAEKSPAVTPIEGDEGLAPFLVLRVNGVRIAARGGSIGMDDFMKRVGRKRLEPFFKLHKDAHVNVIRNWVGQNTQASFFDLADEYGLMVMSDFWESTQDYNIEAEDAGLFLGNARDVVQRFRNHPSIILWFGRNEGVPQPVLNEGLDSMLREEDGTRLYMASSNRINLHDSGPYNWRPPEKYFTEYSKGFAVEVGTPSFPTLESWERAIPASERWPISDTWAYHDWHQTGNGAVKSFTDAMDREFGKPGSLPDFERKAQMLEYESYRAIFEGMNAGLWTENSGRMLWMTQPAWPSSAWQILSSDYDTHGAFYGMKKASEPVHVQMNLPDHKVILVNNRMAALSGVTVRASVQALDGRQLAAQEAKLDLVGGKVGDAFTLGLAPLMAAGPVLVRLEALDTSGTRLSDNFYWQAASDEALQALSAMAQVPLTASAKASSDGDETKIEVSLSNPGKTAAIQTKLTLFDARDKQVLPAYFSDNYVSLLPGETRSVTITAPKEAAGSSPSVKLRGWNVVPRTIATGK
;
A
#
# COMPACT_ATOMS: atom_id res chain seq x y z
N MET A 1 -63.00 29.20 56.10
CA MET A 1 -61.80 30.00 55.77
C MET A 1 -60.91 29.93 57.00
N THR A 2 -59.63 29.55 56.91
CA THR A 2 -58.82 29.46 55.68
C THR A 2 -57.41 29.02 56.05
N LYS A 3 -56.70 28.17 55.32
CA LYS A 3 -56.95 27.25 54.19
C LYS A 3 -55.61 26.48 54.10
N ARG A 4 -55.59 25.14 54.24
CA ARG A 4 -55.84 24.11 53.21
C ARG A 4 -54.69 23.97 52.20
N THR A 5 -54.15 22.77 51.91
CA THR A 5 -54.45 21.42 52.41
C THR A 5 -53.37 20.43 51.95
N ASN A 6 -52.97 19.54 52.88
CA ASN A 6 -52.63 18.14 52.62
C ASN A 6 -53.80 17.40 51.93
N ILE A 7 -53.54 16.23 51.35
CA ILE A 7 -54.19 14.95 51.75
C ILE A 7 -53.58 13.77 50.97
N SER A 8 -53.21 12.76 51.75
CA SER A 8 -52.98 11.33 51.47
C SER A 8 -54.13 10.66 50.69
N ALA A 9 -53.98 9.52 50.03
CA ALA A 9 -54.07 8.20 50.69
C ALA A 9 -54.20 7.08 49.63
N ARG A 10 -53.79 5.89 50.05
CA ARG A 10 -54.06 4.58 49.44
C ARG A 10 -55.55 4.18 49.50
N ALA A 11 -55.84 3.16 48.67
CA ALA A 11 -56.86 2.11 48.83
C ALA A 11 -58.28 2.50 48.31
N VAL A 12 -59.05 1.62 47.64
CA VAL A 12 -59.51 0.30 48.11
C VAL A 12 -60.14 -0.50 46.95
N PHE A 13 -59.75 -1.78 46.88
CA PHE A 13 -60.51 -3.00 46.53
C PHE A 13 -61.26 -3.17 45.19
N GLY A 14 -61.04 -4.36 44.59
CA GLY A 14 -62.17 -5.24 44.29
C GLY A 14 -62.01 -6.21 43.13
N ALA A 15 -61.64 -7.47 43.45
CA ALA A 15 -61.90 -8.74 42.73
C ALA A 15 -61.18 -8.96 41.37
N ALA A 16 -60.28 -9.96 41.22
CA ALA A 16 -60.55 -11.41 41.19
C ALA A 16 -61.63 -11.75 40.13
N CYS A 17 -61.41 -12.57 39.11
CA CYS A 17 -60.76 -13.88 39.10
C CYS A 17 -60.19 -14.20 37.70
N ALA A 18 -59.18 -15.05 37.71
CA ALA A 18 -58.75 -15.83 36.58
C ALA A 18 -59.80 -16.88 36.16
N VAL A 19 -59.59 -17.36 34.94
CA VAL A 19 -60.05 -18.63 34.34
C VAL A 19 -61.49 -18.68 33.87
N SER A 20 -61.67 -18.75 32.55
CA SER A 20 -62.30 -19.90 31.87
C SER A 20 -62.17 -19.75 30.35
N SER A 21 -61.16 -20.43 29.82
CA SER A 21 -61.20 -21.20 28.56
C SER A 21 -62.41 -20.98 27.64
N LEU A 22 -62.16 -20.36 26.49
CA LEU A 22 -62.77 -20.79 25.24
C LEU A 22 -61.65 -21.06 24.24
N ALA A 23 -61.43 -22.36 24.03
CA ALA A 23 -60.61 -22.89 22.97
C ALA A 23 -61.17 -22.42 21.63
N ILE A 24 -60.38 -21.62 20.92
CA ILE A 24 -60.28 -21.74 19.47
C ILE A 24 -58.84 -22.16 19.19
N SER A 25 -58.70 -23.47 19.05
CA SER A 25 -57.62 -24.12 18.34
C SER A 25 -57.53 -23.55 16.91
N ALA A 26 -56.66 -22.58 16.73
CA ALA A 26 -55.87 -22.47 15.52
C ALA A 26 -54.42 -22.55 16.00
N LEU A 27 -53.71 -23.60 15.61
CA LEU A 27 -52.24 -23.59 15.61
C LEU A 27 -51.84 -22.46 14.65
N ALA A 28 -51.81 -21.22 15.15
CA ALA A 28 -51.11 -20.16 14.48
C ALA A 28 -49.65 -20.60 14.49
N SER A 29 -49.15 -20.97 13.32
CA SER A 29 -47.74 -21.25 13.12
C SER A 29 -46.96 -20.07 13.69
N ALA A 30 -46.16 -20.32 14.73
CA ALA A 30 -45.32 -19.26 15.29
C ALA A 30 -44.27 -18.91 14.24
N GLN A 31 -44.16 -17.64 13.90
CA GLN A 31 -43.11 -17.16 13.02
C GLN A 31 -41.76 -17.38 13.70
N VAL A 32 -40.87 -18.15 13.04
CA VAL A 32 -39.56 -18.52 13.59
C VAL A 32 -38.43 -17.73 12.92
N ALA A 33 -38.64 -17.26 11.69
CA ALA A 33 -37.73 -16.36 10.97
C ALA A 33 -38.49 -15.32 10.14
N GLY A 34 -37.96 -14.11 10.01
CA GLY A 34 -38.55 -13.01 9.24
C GLY A 34 -39.66 -12.25 9.99
N PRO A 35 -40.46 -11.41 9.28
CA PRO A 35 -40.44 -11.22 7.84
C PRO A 35 -39.21 -10.42 7.42
N PHE A 36 -38.58 -10.81 6.32
CA PHE A 36 -37.52 -10.05 5.67
C PHE A 36 -38.06 -9.46 4.37
N ASP A 37 -37.95 -8.14 4.23
CA ASP A 37 -38.21 -7.43 2.98
C ASP A 37 -36.86 -7.17 2.34
N LEU A 38 -36.51 -7.94 1.31
CA LEU A 38 -35.16 -7.98 0.74
C LEU A 38 -35.12 -7.45 -0.69
N GLN A 39 -34.12 -6.63 -0.99
CA GLN A 39 -33.74 -6.31 -2.37
C GLN A 39 -32.44 -7.04 -2.71
N VAL A 40 -32.54 -8.02 -3.60
CA VAL A 40 -31.42 -8.80 -4.11
C VAL A 40 -30.63 -7.96 -5.09
N ILE A 41 -29.39 -7.66 -4.75
CA ILE A 41 -28.42 -7.03 -5.67
C ILE A 41 -27.81 -8.12 -6.55
N PRO A 42 -27.76 -7.96 -7.89
CA PRO A 42 -27.22 -8.95 -8.80
C PRO A 42 -25.81 -9.47 -8.47
N ALA A 43 -24.89 -8.54 -8.18
CA ALA A 43 -23.49 -8.87 -7.93
C ALA A 43 -23.15 -9.28 -6.49
N ALA A 44 -24.14 -9.27 -5.58
CA ALA A 44 -23.90 -9.58 -4.17
C ALA A 44 -23.47 -11.04 -3.94
N PRO A 45 -22.77 -11.34 -2.84
CA PRO A 45 -22.67 -12.70 -2.34
C PRO A 45 -24.05 -13.24 -1.92
N THR A 46 -24.15 -14.56 -1.74
CA THR A 46 -25.35 -15.19 -1.19
C THR A 46 -25.64 -14.63 0.19
N TRP A 47 -26.84 -14.10 0.39
CA TRP A 47 -27.30 -13.63 1.68
C TRP A 47 -27.79 -14.80 2.53
N SER A 48 -27.55 -14.75 3.84
CA SER A 48 -28.02 -15.77 4.78
C SER A 48 -28.63 -15.17 6.04
N SER A 49 -29.66 -15.82 6.59
CA SER A 49 -30.16 -15.53 7.93
C SER A 49 -29.54 -16.45 8.99
N ASP A 50 -29.39 -15.93 10.21
CA ASP A 50 -29.00 -16.71 11.40
C ASP A 50 -30.20 -17.29 12.17
N ALA A 51 -31.38 -17.36 11.54
CA ALA A 51 -32.61 -17.77 12.20
C ALA A 51 -32.72 -19.30 12.31
N ALA A 52 -33.03 -19.80 13.51
CA ALA A 52 -33.19 -21.23 13.76
C ALA A 52 -34.39 -21.83 13.01
N PHE A 53 -34.19 -22.96 12.32
CA PHE A 53 -35.27 -23.70 11.70
C PHE A 53 -35.96 -24.66 12.68
N PRO A 54 -37.28 -24.84 12.58
CA PRO A 54 -37.99 -25.81 13.41
C PRO A 54 -37.67 -27.25 13.00
N ALA A 55 -37.64 -28.17 13.99
CA ALA A 55 -37.36 -29.59 13.77
C ALA A 55 -38.53 -30.40 13.17
N GLY A 56 -39.72 -29.80 13.05
CA GLY A 56 -40.95 -30.43 12.56
C GLY A 56 -41.39 -29.95 11.18
N ASP A 57 -42.68 -30.04 10.87
CA ASP A 57 -43.24 -29.40 9.67
C ASP A 57 -43.00 -27.89 9.72
N TRP A 58 -42.87 -27.26 8.55
CA TRP A 58 -42.58 -25.84 8.41
C TRP A 58 -43.16 -25.28 7.13
N THR A 59 -43.32 -23.96 7.11
CA THR A 59 -43.74 -23.23 5.92
C THR A 59 -42.80 -22.06 5.66
N LEU A 60 -42.14 -22.07 4.50
CA LEU A 60 -41.44 -20.91 3.95
C LEU A 60 -42.41 -20.15 3.05
N SER A 61 -42.56 -18.84 3.21
CA SER A 61 -43.43 -18.03 2.34
C SER A 61 -42.89 -16.63 2.09
N PHE A 62 -43.20 -16.07 0.92
CA PHE A 62 -42.81 -14.73 0.51
C PHE A 62 -43.58 -14.29 -0.76
N TRP A 63 -43.58 -12.99 -1.02
CA TRP A 63 -43.95 -12.41 -2.30
C TRP A 63 -42.70 -12.11 -3.12
N ALA A 64 -42.74 -12.38 -4.42
CA ALA A 64 -41.68 -12.00 -5.35
C ALA A 64 -42.26 -11.77 -6.75
N ASP A 65 -41.59 -10.92 -7.54
CA ASP A 65 -41.76 -10.86 -8.99
C ASP A 65 -40.56 -11.56 -9.64
N LEU A 66 -40.79 -12.76 -10.18
CA LEU A 66 -39.74 -13.56 -10.81
C LEU A 66 -39.81 -13.37 -12.33
N ALA A 67 -38.98 -12.46 -12.84
CA ALA A 67 -38.81 -12.25 -14.28
C ALA A 67 -38.10 -13.44 -14.97
N GLN A 68 -38.25 -13.54 -16.30
CA GLN A 68 -37.86 -14.69 -17.12
C GLN A 68 -36.34 -14.95 -17.26
N ASP A 69 -35.47 -13.99 -16.92
CA ASP A 69 -34.02 -14.04 -17.22
C ASP A 69 -33.19 -14.89 -16.24
N SER A 70 -33.83 -15.72 -15.42
CA SER A 70 -33.16 -16.67 -14.50
C SER A 70 -32.73 -17.99 -15.15
N ALA A 71 -32.75 -18.07 -16.48
CA ALA A 71 -32.66 -19.33 -17.22
C ALA A 71 -31.45 -19.38 -18.19
N GLN A 72 -30.21 -19.30 -17.70
CA GLN A 72 -29.06 -20.00 -18.30
C GLN A 72 -27.78 -19.89 -17.43
N GLY A 73 -27.20 -21.04 -17.07
CA GLY A 73 -25.88 -21.17 -16.44
C GLY A 73 -25.92 -21.41 -14.92
N SER A 74 -25.62 -22.65 -14.52
CA SER A 74 -25.34 -23.20 -13.17
C SER A 74 -25.75 -22.38 -11.92
N ASP A 75 -26.62 -22.97 -11.07
CA ASP A 75 -26.98 -22.59 -9.69
C ASP A 75 -28.18 -21.65 -9.46
N GLY A 76 -29.21 -21.72 -10.32
CA GLY A 76 -30.42 -20.90 -10.25
C GLY A 76 -31.39 -21.16 -9.07
N SER A 77 -30.93 -21.15 -7.82
CA SER A 77 -31.77 -21.09 -6.62
C SER A 77 -32.04 -19.63 -6.23
N LEU A 78 -33.29 -19.22 -6.10
CA LEU A 78 -33.66 -17.89 -5.60
C LEU A 78 -33.63 -17.84 -4.06
N VAL A 79 -34.32 -18.81 -3.44
CA VAL A 79 -34.39 -18.96 -1.99
C VAL A 79 -34.12 -20.42 -1.65
N ALA A 80 -33.17 -20.66 -0.74
CA ALA A 80 -32.84 -22.00 -0.29
C ALA A 80 -32.98 -22.14 1.22
N VAL A 81 -33.31 -23.35 1.63
CA VAL A 81 -33.14 -23.85 2.99
C VAL A 81 -31.84 -24.63 3.01
N ALA A 82 -30.91 -24.25 3.90
CA ALA A 82 -29.57 -24.82 3.98
C ALA A 82 -29.30 -25.44 5.35
N ASP A 83 -28.30 -26.31 5.41
CA ASP A 83 -27.78 -26.85 6.67
C ASP A 83 -26.93 -25.81 7.43
N SER A 84 -26.42 -26.20 8.61
CA SER A 84 -25.58 -25.31 9.43
C SER A 84 -24.27 -24.89 8.74
N GLY A 85 -23.78 -25.69 7.78
CA GLY A 85 -22.60 -25.41 6.97
C GLY A 85 -22.89 -24.53 5.75
N GLY A 86 -24.15 -24.17 5.50
CA GLY A 86 -24.57 -23.35 4.37
C GLY A 86 -24.78 -24.12 3.08
N ALA A 87 -24.75 -25.46 3.10
CA ALA A 87 -25.06 -26.26 1.91
C ALA A 87 -26.58 -26.29 1.67
N PRO A 88 -27.07 -25.97 0.46
CA PRO A 88 -28.51 -25.95 0.18
C PRO A 88 -29.11 -27.37 0.24
N LEU A 89 -30.10 -27.57 1.12
CA LEU A 89 -30.86 -28.82 1.26
C LEU A 89 -32.08 -28.85 0.34
N LEU A 90 -32.71 -27.69 0.16
CA LEU A 90 -33.85 -27.47 -0.71
C LEU A 90 -33.79 -26.06 -1.27
N SER A 91 -34.06 -25.92 -2.56
CA SER A 91 -34.07 -24.64 -3.26
C SER A 91 -35.38 -24.43 -4.00
N LEU A 92 -35.93 -23.21 -3.94
CA LEU A 92 -36.83 -22.72 -4.97
C LEU A 92 -35.98 -22.15 -6.11
N ALA A 93 -36.02 -22.81 -7.26
CA ALA A 93 -35.24 -22.47 -8.44
C ALA A 93 -36.15 -22.16 -9.63
N MET A 94 -35.59 -21.57 -10.68
CA MET A 94 -36.24 -21.46 -11.99
C MET A 94 -35.63 -22.48 -12.94
N VAL A 95 -36.44 -23.44 -13.40
CA VAL A 95 -36.01 -24.51 -14.33
C VAL A 95 -36.88 -24.41 -15.57
N ASP A 96 -36.26 -24.17 -16.73
CA ASP A 96 -36.95 -23.94 -18.01
C ASP A 96 -38.05 -22.86 -17.92
N GLY A 97 -37.76 -21.76 -17.21
CA GLY A 97 -38.70 -20.66 -16.99
C GLY A 97 -39.86 -20.98 -16.05
N LYS A 98 -39.80 -22.10 -15.31
CA LYS A 98 -40.84 -22.55 -14.37
C LYS A 98 -40.28 -22.61 -12.94
N PRO A 99 -41.00 -22.09 -11.93
CA PRO A 99 -40.62 -22.29 -10.53
C PRO A 99 -40.57 -23.77 -10.18
N ALA A 100 -39.50 -24.23 -9.57
CA ALA A 100 -39.24 -25.63 -9.27
C ALA A 100 -38.63 -25.82 -7.88
N LEU A 101 -38.97 -26.94 -7.24
CA LEU A 101 -38.27 -27.41 -6.04
C LEU A 101 -37.08 -28.27 -6.46
N VAL A 102 -35.90 -27.96 -5.93
CA VAL A 102 -34.67 -28.74 -6.16
C VAL A 102 -34.12 -29.24 -4.83
N SER A 103 -33.98 -30.56 -4.66
CA SER A 103 -33.41 -31.18 -3.45
C SER A 103 -32.76 -32.54 -3.74
N GLY A 104 -31.49 -32.70 -3.34
CA GLY A 104 -30.76 -33.97 -3.45
C GLY A 104 -30.71 -34.55 -4.87
N GLY A 105 -30.46 -33.70 -5.87
CA GLY A 105 -30.41 -34.09 -7.29
C GLY A 105 -31.78 -34.31 -7.96
N ARG A 106 -32.89 -33.99 -7.28
CA ARG A 106 -34.25 -34.12 -7.81
C ARG A 106 -34.88 -32.76 -8.03
N THR A 107 -35.65 -32.65 -9.11
CA THR A 107 -36.33 -31.42 -9.51
C THR A 107 -37.83 -31.67 -9.72
N ALA A 108 -38.67 -30.84 -9.11
CA ALA A 108 -40.12 -30.83 -9.36
C ALA A 108 -40.55 -29.42 -9.80
N ALA A 109 -40.80 -29.24 -11.10
CA ALA A 109 -41.19 -27.97 -11.70
C ALA A 109 -42.72 -27.76 -11.71
N ALA A 110 -43.16 -26.51 -11.61
CA ALA A 110 -44.55 -26.11 -11.77
C ALA A 110 -45.07 -26.40 -13.20
N PRO A 111 -46.38 -26.58 -13.41
CA PRO A 111 -46.92 -26.94 -14.73
C PRO A 111 -46.80 -25.83 -15.78
N SER A 112 -46.79 -24.55 -15.38
CA SER A 112 -46.71 -23.39 -16.27
C SER A 112 -45.67 -22.38 -15.81
N SER A 113 -45.03 -21.69 -16.75
CA SER A 113 -44.27 -20.47 -16.47
C SER A 113 -45.24 -19.38 -15.99
N ARG A 114 -44.92 -18.66 -14.92
CA ARG A 114 -45.65 -17.46 -14.49
C ARG A 114 -44.71 -16.25 -14.55
N PRO A 115 -44.47 -15.70 -15.75
CA PRO A 115 -43.56 -14.58 -15.90
C PRO A 115 -44.25 -13.25 -15.54
N GLY A 116 -43.59 -12.44 -14.71
CA GLY A 116 -43.96 -11.05 -14.43
C GLY A 116 -45.12 -10.86 -13.45
N GLY A 117 -45.00 -9.86 -12.59
CA GLY A 117 -45.98 -9.51 -11.55
C GLY A 117 -45.71 -10.20 -10.21
N TRP A 118 -46.16 -9.56 -9.14
CA TRP A 118 -45.97 -10.06 -7.77
C TRP A 118 -46.83 -11.30 -7.50
N HIS A 119 -46.18 -12.42 -7.25
CA HIS A 119 -46.80 -13.68 -6.87
C HIS A 119 -46.41 -14.10 -5.45
N HIS A 120 -47.32 -14.77 -4.74
CA HIS A 120 -47.04 -15.33 -3.43
C HIS A 120 -46.57 -16.78 -3.57
N TYR A 121 -45.32 -17.04 -3.20
CA TYR A 121 -44.70 -18.35 -3.19
C TYR A 121 -44.71 -18.91 -1.77
N ALA A 122 -45.03 -20.19 -1.63
CA ALA A 122 -44.88 -20.89 -0.36
C ALA A 122 -44.41 -22.32 -0.54
N ILE A 123 -43.50 -22.78 0.32
CA ILE A 123 -43.04 -24.15 0.40
C ILE A 123 -43.45 -24.70 1.76
N VAL A 124 -44.29 -25.73 1.75
CA VAL A 124 -44.64 -26.48 2.95
C VAL A 124 -43.78 -27.73 2.97
N GLY A 125 -42.88 -27.85 3.94
CA GLY A 125 -41.93 -28.95 4.07
C GLY A 125 -42.09 -29.69 5.40
N GLY A 126 -41.76 -30.98 5.39
CA GLY A 126 -41.86 -31.83 6.57
C GLY A 126 -41.39 -33.26 6.31
N GLN A 127 -41.76 -34.19 7.20
CA GLN A 127 -41.35 -35.60 7.08
C GLN A 127 -41.92 -36.31 5.84
N THR A 128 -43.04 -35.79 5.30
CA THR A 128 -43.77 -36.40 4.18
C THR A 128 -43.38 -35.85 2.80
N GLY A 129 -42.42 -34.92 2.75
CA GLY A 129 -41.99 -34.26 1.51
C GLY A 129 -42.08 -32.74 1.56
N GLN A 130 -41.89 -32.11 0.39
CA GLN A 130 -41.99 -30.66 0.21
C GLN A 130 -42.99 -30.35 -0.90
N ARG A 131 -43.86 -29.36 -0.68
CA ARG A 131 -44.88 -28.93 -1.66
C ARG A 131 -44.76 -27.44 -1.91
N LEU A 132 -44.65 -27.07 -3.18
CA LEU A 132 -44.64 -25.69 -3.65
C LEU A 132 -46.08 -25.24 -3.94
N PHE A 133 -46.44 -24.06 -3.45
CA PHE A 133 -47.67 -23.35 -3.74
C PHE A 133 -47.34 -22.01 -4.39
N ILE A 134 -48.12 -21.65 -5.40
CA ILE A 134 -48.07 -20.32 -6.03
C ILE A 134 -49.48 -19.73 -6.01
N ASP A 135 -49.62 -18.56 -5.39
CA ASP A 135 -50.89 -17.88 -5.07
C ASP A 135 -51.91 -18.81 -4.37
N GLY A 136 -51.42 -19.61 -3.43
CA GLY A 136 -52.23 -20.57 -2.67
C GLY A 136 -52.73 -21.79 -3.47
N LYS A 137 -52.17 -22.04 -4.66
CA LYS A 137 -52.46 -23.25 -5.46
C LYS A 137 -51.22 -24.17 -5.50
N PRO A 138 -51.36 -25.48 -5.24
CA PRO A 138 -50.27 -26.45 -5.42
C PRO A 138 -49.70 -26.36 -6.83
N ALA A 139 -48.39 -26.34 -6.94
CA ALA A 139 -47.67 -26.20 -8.19
C ALA A 139 -46.71 -27.37 -8.44
N ALA A 140 -45.99 -27.83 -7.41
CA ALA A 140 -45.05 -28.95 -7.52
C ALA A 140 -44.86 -29.64 -6.16
N SER A 141 -44.36 -30.88 -6.15
CA SER A 141 -44.03 -31.58 -4.91
C SER A 141 -42.90 -32.59 -5.06
N LEU A 142 -42.10 -32.74 -4.01
CA LEU A 142 -41.14 -33.81 -3.81
C LEU A 142 -41.62 -34.68 -2.64
N SER A 143 -41.70 -36.00 -2.83
CA SER A 143 -42.34 -36.93 -1.87
C SER A 143 -41.42 -37.48 -0.78
N GLN A 144 -40.17 -37.00 -0.67
CA GLN A 144 -39.21 -37.48 0.32
C GLN A 144 -38.77 -36.36 1.27
N PRO A 145 -38.41 -36.69 2.53
CA PRO A 145 -37.89 -35.71 3.47
C PRO A 145 -36.57 -35.08 2.99
N LEU A 146 -36.18 -33.95 3.62
CA LEU A 146 -34.90 -33.31 3.39
C LEU A 146 -33.76 -34.24 3.81
N ALA A 147 -32.67 -34.27 3.02
CA ALA A 147 -31.48 -35.07 3.30
C ALA A 147 -30.53 -34.38 4.30
N GLY A 148 -31.07 -33.74 5.34
CA GLY A 148 -30.30 -32.97 6.33
C GLY A 148 -31.18 -32.12 7.23
N ALA A 149 -30.60 -31.59 8.31
CA ALA A 149 -31.29 -30.69 9.24
C ALA A 149 -31.24 -29.25 8.71
N PRO A 150 -32.38 -28.62 8.41
CA PRO A 150 -32.41 -27.23 8.01
C PRO A 150 -31.95 -26.34 9.18
N ALA A 151 -31.17 -25.31 8.88
CA ALA A 151 -30.63 -24.40 9.87
C ALA A 151 -30.60 -22.94 9.42
N LYS A 152 -30.57 -22.65 8.11
CA LYS A 152 -30.45 -21.28 7.58
C LYS A 152 -31.35 -21.05 6.36
N LEU A 153 -31.82 -19.81 6.19
CA LEU A 153 -32.37 -19.32 4.92
C LEU A 153 -31.24 -18.70 4.12
N LEU A 154 -31.13 -19.07 2.84
CA LEU A 154 -30.25 -18.42 1.89
C LEU A 154 -31.08 -17.73 0.81
N VAL A 155 -30.63 -16.56 0.38
CA VAL A 155 -31.12 -15.88 -0.82
C VAL A 155 -29.92 -15.68 -1.72
N ALA A 156 -29.89 -16.39 -2.84
CA ALA A 156 -28.77 -16.25 -3.78
C ALA A 156 -28.94 -14.97 -4.60
N SER A 157 -27.82 -14.43 -5.08
CA SER A 157 -27.89 -13.32 -6.02
C SER A 157 -28.39 -13.81 -7.39
N SER A 158 -29.24 -13.00 -8.02
CA SER A 158 -29.79 -13.24 -9.37
C SER A 158 -29.04 -12.42 -10.42
N GLN A 159 -29.25 -12.67 -11.72
CA GLN A 159 -28.67 -11.82 -12.77
C GLN A 159 -29.33 -10.43 -12.85
N SER A 160 -30.54 -10.29 -12.31
CA SER A 160 -31.30 -9.03 -12.26
C SER A 160 -31.69 -8.68 -10.82
N SER A 161 -31.93 -7.40 -10.52
CA SER A 161 -32.42 -7.00 -9.21
C SER A 161 -33.79 -7.64 -8.94
N THR A 162 -33.90 -8.40 -7.84
CA THR A 162 -35.14 -9.08 -7.44
C THR A 162 -35.57 -8.59 -6.07
N ARG A 163 -36.85 -8.29 -5.87
CA ARG A 163 -37.39 -7.89 -4.57
C ARG A 163 -38.22 -9.02 -3.97
N LEU A 164 -38.01 -9.30 -2.69
CA LEU A 164 -38.76 -10.27 -1.89
C LEU A 164 -39.48 -9.51 -0.77
N ILE A 165 -40.79 -9.70 -0.63
CA ILE A 165 -41.58 -9.08 0.45
C ILE A 165 -42.08 -10.16 1.39
N ALA A 166 -41.97 -9.89 2.69
CA ALA A 166 -42.43 -10.74 3.77
C ALA A 166 -41.83 -12.16 3.76
N LEU A 167 -40.54 -12.29 3.41
CA LEU A 167 -39.84 -13.58 3.45
C LEU A 167 -39.76 -14.10 4.88
N ARG A 168 -40.39 -15.24 5.14
CA ARG A 168 -40.47 -15.81 6.48
C ARG A 168 -40.54 -17.32 6.50
N VAL A 169 -40.19 -17.87 7.66
CA VAL A 169 -40.40 -19.28 8.00
C VAL A 169 -41.28 -19.35 9.23
N ASP A 170 -42.38 -20.08 9.10
CA ASP A 170 -43.34 -20.34 10.16
C ASP A 170 -43.23 -21.81 10.62
N SER A 171 -43.41 -22.06 11.92
CA SER A 171 -43.44 -23.42 12.48
C SER A 171 -44.75 -24.13 12.12
N GLY A 172 -44.68 -25.30 11.52
CA GLY A 172 -45.84 -26.09 11.10
C GLY A 172 -46.24 -25.89 9.63
N ALA A 173 -47.04 -26.82 9.14
CA ALA A 173 -47.61 -26.77 7.79
C ALA A 173 -48.82 -25.83 7.73
N VAL A 174 -48.73 -24.75 6.95
CA VAL A 174 -49.86 -23.83 6.72
C VAL A 174 -50.85 -24.46 5.74
N SER A 175 -52.15 -24.35 6.04
CA SER A 175 -53.20 -24.91 5.19
C SER A 175 -53.28 -24.20 3.84
N GLN A 176 -53.69 -24.90 2.78
CA GLN A 176 -53.89 -24.30 1.46
C GLN A 176 -54.87 -23.11 1.50
N ASN A 177 -55.93 -23.19 2.30
CA ASN A 177 -56.90 -22.10 2.43
C ASN A 177 -56.28 -20.85 3.04
N ASP A 178 -55.37 -21.01 4.00
CA ASP A 178 -54.70 -19.87 4.62
C ASP A 178 -53.61 -19.30 3.70
N LEU A 179 -52.92 -20.14 2.91
CA LEU A 179 -52.05 -19.66 1.83
C LEU A 179 -52.81 -18.87 0.76
N ARG A 180 -54.05 -19.27 0.41
CA ARG A 180 -54.91 -18.49 -0.50
C ARG A 180 -55.33 -17.14 0.10
N LYS A 181 -55.65 -17.11 1.40
CA LYS A 181 -55.97 -15.84 2.10
C LYS A 181 -54.75 -14.92 2.16
N ALA A 182 -53.57 -15.47 2.42
CA ALA A 182 -52.31 -14.73 2.40
C ALA A 182 -52.04 -14.14 0.99
N ALA A 183 -52.20 -14.96 -0.05
CA ALA A 183 -52.06 -14.53 -1.45
C ALA A 183 -53.15 -13.55 -1.93
N ALA A 184 -54.25 -13.36 -1.19
CA ALA A 184 -55.30 -12.40 -1.57
C ALA A 184 -55.00 -10.95 -1.14
N LYS A 185 -53.95 -10.75 -0.33
CA LYS A 185 -53.51 -9.43 0.17
C LYS A 185 -52.12 -9.11 -0.38
N ALA A 186 -52.04 -8.82 -1.67
CA ALA A 186 -50.78 -8.41 -2.29
C ALA A 186 -50.22 -7.16 -1.58
N PRO A 187 -48.94 -7.16 -1.18
CA PRO A 187 -48.30 -5.96 -0.65
C PRO A 187 -48.15 -4.92 -1.76
N ASP A 188 -48.18 -3.65 -1.38
CA ASP A 188 -47.80 -2.55 -2.27
C ASP A 188 -46.28 -2.38 -2.19
N PRO A 189 -45.51 -2.74 -3.23
CA PRO A 189 -44.05 -2.68 -3.19
C PRO A 189 -43.51 -1.27 -3.00
N ASP A 190 -44.27 -0.22 -3.36
CA ASP A 190 -43.84 1.17 -3.21
C ASP A 190 -43.96 1.66 -1.76
N LEU A 191 -44.69 0.94 -0.91
CA LEU A 191 -44.83 1.22 0.52
C LEU A 191 -43.90 0.38 1.41
N VAL A 192 -43.12 -0.53 0.82
CA VAL A 192 -42.20 -1.42 1.55
C VAL A 192 -40.79 -0.83 1.56
N GLN A 193 -40.16 -0.82 2.74
CA GLN A 193 -38.74 -0.53 2.88
C GLN A 193 -37.95 -1.83 2.76
N PHE A 194 -37.14 -1.94 1.70
CA PHE A 194 -36.31 -3.11 1.47
C PHE A 194 -34.95 -2.98 2.15
N THR A 195 -34.49 -4.08 2.74
CA THR A 195 -33.10 -4.27 3.14
C THR A 195 -32.34 -4.88 1.97
N GLU A 196 -31.23 -4.28 1.58
CA GLU A 196 -30.42 -4.82 0.48
C GLU A 196 -29.65 -6.08 0.92
N THR A 197 -29.53 -7.07 0.03
CA THR A 197 -28.83 -8.32 0.33
C THR A 197 -27.31 -8.17 0.35
N SER A 198 -26.78 -7.11 -0.29
CA SER A 198 -25.36 -6.75 -0.20
C SER A 198 -25.09 -5.95 1.07
N ALA A 199 -24.10 -6.38 1.84
CA ALA A 199 -23.57 -5.55 2.92
C ALA A 199 -22.99 -4.24 2.34
N ARG A 200 -23.16 -3.16 3.10
CA ARG A 200 -22.45 -1.88 2.90
C ARG A 200 -21.22 -1.86 3.79
N TRP A 201 -20.24 -1.01 3.49
CA TRP A 201 -19.08 -0.92 4.37
C TRP A 201 -19.52 -0.46 5.77
N PRO A 202 -19.20 -1.21 6.83
CA PRO A 202 -19.62 -0.85 8.17
C PRO A 202 -18.88 0.39 8.64
N LEU A 203 -19.55 1.24 9.43
CA LEU A 203 -18.83 2.28 10.17
C LEU A 203 -17.94 1.63 11.22
N GLN A 204 -16.74 2.17 11.38
CA GLN A 204 -15.86 1.77 12.47
C GLN A 204 -16.54 2.07 13.82
N VAL A 205 -16.60 1.06 14.68
CA VAL A 205 -17.16 1.17 16.05
C VAL A 205 -16.20 0.72 17.14
N ARG A 206 -15.00 0.27 16.77
CA ARG A 206 -13.94 -0.15 17.70
C ARG A 206 -12.79 0.85 17.60
N GLN A 207 -12.20 1.19 18.75
CA GLN A 207 -11.10 2.13 18.83
C GLN A 207 -10.04 1.60 19.79
N MET A 208 -8.78 1.75 19.39
CA MET A 208 -7.59 1.33 20.12
C MET A 208 -6.65 2.54 20.23
N GLN A 209 -6.11 2.77 21.43
CA GLN A 209 -5.33 3.95 21.79
C GLN A 209 -3.89 3.62 22.22
N GLY A 210 -3.35 2.48 21.80
CA GLY A 210 -2.02 2.05 22.22
C GLY A 210 -2.02 1.52 23.65
N GLN A 211 -0.83 1.59 24.26
CA GLN A 211 -0.64 1.33 25.68
C GLN A 211 -1.28 2.45 26.51
N LEU A 212 -2.21 2.11 27.41
CA LEU A 212 -2.85 3.08 28.32
C LEU A 212 -2.06 3.33 29.60
N THR A 213 -1.13 2.44 29.92
CA THR A 213 -0.23 2.53 31.07
C THR A 213 1.17 2.10 30.64
N PRO A 214 2.23 2.50 31.37
CA PRO A 214 3.58 2.02 31.10
C PRO A 214 3.65 0.50 31.11
N GLN A 215 4.38 -0.07 30.15
CA GLN A 215 4.57 -1.51 30.01
C GLN A 215 5.16 -2.13 31.30
N PRO A 216 4.67 -3.31 31.73
CA PRO A 216 5.19 -3.99 32.92
C PRO A 216 6.70 -4.29 32.79
N PRO A 217 7.54 -3.93 33.78
CA PRO A 217 8.99 -4.13 33.70
C PRO A 217 9.44 -5.57 33.43
N ALA A 218 8.65 -6.57 33.88
CA ALA A 218 8.95 -7.97 33.67
C ALA A 218 8.94 -8.40 32.18
N THR A 219 8.23 -7.63 31.34
CA THR A 219 8.04 -7.89 29.90
C THR A 219 8.99 -7.09 29.00
N LEU A 220 9.75 -6.15 29.57
CA LEU A 220 10.73 -5.37 28.80
C LEU A 220 11.85 -6.28 28.28
N PRO A 221 12.39 -6.00 27.08
CA PRO A 221 13.51 -6.74 26.51
C PRO A 221 14.74 -6.67 27.42
N ARG A 222 15.48 -7.79 27.50
CA ARG A 222 16.66 -7.91 28.35
C ARG A 222 17.89 -8.19 27.51
N SER A 223 18.96 -7.48 27.84
CA SER A 223 20.29 -7.65 27.24
C SER A 223 21.32 -7.83 28.35
N ALA A 224 22.30 -8.70 28.12
CA ALA A 224 23.48 -8.83 28.97
C ALA A 224 24.60 -7.86 28.54
N THR A 225 24.42 -7.20 27.40
CA THR A 225 25.36 -6.27 26.81
C THR A 225 25.15 -4.88 27.41
N VAL A 226 26.24 -4.21 27.79
CA VAL A 226 26.18 -2.82 28.23
C VAL A 226 25.91 -1.92 27.02
N PRO A 227 24.99 -0.95 27.09
CA PRO A 227 24.74 0.01 26.02
C PRO A 227 26.02 0.71 25.56
N ASP A 228 26.07 1.06 24.29
CA ASP A 228 27.26 1.69 23.71
C ASP A 228 27.54 3.06 24.32
N LYS A 229 28.80 3.48 24.20
CA LYS A 229 29.15 4.87 24.51
C LYS A 229 28.67 5.78 23.36
N PRO A 230 28.00 6.91 23.66
CA PRO A 230 27.67 7.91 22.65
C PRO A 230 28.91 8.39 21.88
N VAL A 231 28.77 8.54 20.56
CA VAL A 231 29.83 9.05 19.68
C VAL A 231 29.29 10.25 18.91
N ALA A 232 29.95 11.39 19.03
CA ALA A 232 29.54 12.61 18.33
C ALA A 232 29.99 12.59 16.86
N SER A 233 29.06 12.88 15.96
CA SER A 233 29.31 13.19 14.56
C SER A 233 29.97 14.56 14.42
N PRO A 234 30.96 14.73 13.51
CA PRO A 234 31.55 16.05 13.22
C PRO A 234 30.49 17.09 12.84
N VAL A 235 30.61 18.30 13.39
CA VAL A 235 29.70 19.40 13.06
C VAL A 235 30.09 19.97 11.69
N PRO A 236 29.19 19.97 10.69
CA PRO A 236 29.49 20.52 9.37
C PRO A 236 29.85 22.01 9.43
N GLN A 237 30.92 22.40 8.74
CA GLN A 237 31.30 23.81 8.56
C GLN A 237 30.57 24.40 7.35
N ILE A 238 29.32 24.80 7.55
CA ILE A 238 28.46 25.39 6.51
C ILE A 238 28.34 26.91 6.67
N ALA A 239 27.55 27.60 5.84
CA ALA A 239 27.16 28.99 6.07
C ALA A 239 25.78 29.03 6.76
N PRO A 240 25.40 30.08 7.52
CA PRO A 240 24.05 30.18 8.09
C PRO A 240 22.94 30.33 7.04
N LEU A 241 23.28 30.83 5.85
CA LEU A 241 22.41 30.92 4.68
C LEU A 241 23.11 30.27 3.49
N ALA A 242 22.40 29.39 2.78
CA ALA A 242 22.83 28.87 1.50
C ALA A 242 21.91 29.38 0.40
N ALA A 243 22.45 30.11 -0.58
CA ALA A 243 21.68 30.61 -1.72
C ALA A 243 21.26 29.46 -2.64
N GLN A 244 19.99 29.45 -3.03
CA GLN A 244 19.42 28.54 -4.03
C GLN A 244 19.23 29.23 -5.39
N GLY A 245 19.48 30.55 -5.48
CA GLY A 245 19.18 31.38 -6.63
C GLY A 245 17.80 32.05 -6.54
N ASP A 246 17.54 33.02 -7.42
CA ASP A 246 16.23 33.65 -7.58
C ASP A 246 15.58 34.19 -6.29
N GLY A 247 16.40 34.77 -5.42
CA GLY A 247 15.91 35.34 -4.15
C GLY A 247 15.47 34.28 -3.15
N ARG A 248 16.01 33.06 -3.22
CA ARG A 248 15.72 31.97 -2.28
C ARG A 248 16.98 31.56 -1.54
N TRP A 249 16.88 31.40 -0.23
CA TRP A 249 17.96 30.91 0.62
C TRP A 249 17.46 29.87 1.61
N THR A 250 18.23 28.81 1.83
CA THR A 250 17.99 27.86 2.91
C THR A 250 18.66 28.38 4.18
N LEU A 251 17.89 28.48 5.28
CA LEU A 251 18.40 28.78 6.61
C LEU A 251 19.05 27.52 7.21
N GLN A 252 20.31 27.67 7.61
CA GLN A 252 21.19 26.62 8.09
C GLN A 252 21.79 27.01 9.45
N LYS A 253 22.78 26.25 9.94
CA LYS A 253 23.43 26.44 11.26
C LYS A 253 22.45 26.58 12.42
N TRP A 254 21.44 25.73 12.43
CA TRP A 254 20.51 25.67 13.54
C TRP A 254 21.22 25.19 14.81
N THR A 255 20.77 25.69 15.95
CA THR A 255 21.10 25.17 17.27
C THR A 255 19.82 24.74 17.98
N LEU A 256 19.90 23.65 18.73
CA LEU A 256 18.80 23.04 19.48
C LEU A 256 19.04 23.18 20.98
N ALA A 257 17.99 23.50 21.73
CA ALA A 257 17.97 23.35 23.17
C ALA A 257 16.63 22.78 23.67
N GLU A 258 16.68 22.00 24.74
CA GLU A 258 15.49 21.57 25.47
C GLU A 258 14.86 22.78 26.17
N ALA A 259 13.59 23.10 25.88
CA ALA A 259 12.98 24.35 26.33
C ALA A 259 12.91 24.52 27.86
N PRO A 260 12.65 23.48 28.68
CA PRO A 260 12.65 23.63 30.14
C PRO A 260 13.98 24.12 30.72
N GLY A 261 15.10 23.93 30.01
CA GLY A 261 16.44 24.31 30.46
C GLY A 261 16.91 25.70 30.00
N ILE A 262 16.09 26.46 29.25
CA ILE A 262 16.46 27.76 28.70
C ILE A 262 15.68 28.87 29.38
N ALA A 263 16.40 29.83 29.96
CA ALA A 263 15.81 31.03 30.55
C ALA A 263 15.44 32.06 29.49
N GLY A 264 14.30 32.72 29.68
CA GLY A 264 13.73 33.70 28.74
C GLY A 264 12.58 33.13 27.92
N ASP A 265 11.86 34.02 27.25
CA ASP A 265 10.80 33.67 26.32
C ASP A 265 11.26 33.84 24.86
N GLY A 266 10.37 33.56 23.91
CA GLY A 266 10.69 33.70 22.48
C GLY A 266 11.11 35.12 22.07
N SER A 267 10.68 36.15 22.81
CA SER A 267 11.07 37.54 22.53
C SER A 267 12.54 37.81 22.87
N THR A 268 13.06 37.13 23.91
CA THR A 268 14.46 37.24 24.31
C THR A 268 15.35 36.29 23.50
N ILE A 269 14.90 35.05 23.30
CA ILE A 269 15.68 34.00 22.62
C ILE A 269 15.93 34.34 21.14
N SER A 270 14.97 35.00 20.48
CA SER A 270 15.11 35.42 19.07
C SER A 270 15.86 36.74 18.89
N GLN A 271 16.52 37.30 19.91
CA GLN A 271 17.43 38.44 19.74
C GLN A 271 18.80 37.98 19.24
N SER A 272 19.43 38.74 18.34
CA SER A 272 20.80 38.48 17.88
C SER A 272 21.80 38.52 19.05
N GLY A 273 22.76 37.59 19.07
CA GLY A 273 23.75 37.48 20.15
C GLY A 273 23.24 36.80 21.42
N PHE A 274 22.01 36.27 21.44
CA PHE A 274 21.52 35.48 22.58
C PHE A 274 22.41 34.26 22.80
N ALA A 275 23.00 34.17 24.00
CA ALA A 275 23.87 33.08 24.43
C ALA A 275 23.60 32.77 25.90
N SER A 276 22.63 31.91 26.17
CA SER A 276 22.32 31.42 27.52
C SER A 276 21.94 29.94 27.47
N GLY A 277 22.36 29.17 28.47
CA GLY A 277 22.10 27.73 28.56
C GLY A 277 22.93 26.88 27.59
N LYS A 278 22.63 25.58 27.54
CA LYS A 278 23.32 24.61 26.68
C LYS A 278 22.58 24.46 25.36
N TRP A 279 23.27 24.75 24.26
CA TRP A 279 22.77 24.58 22.90
C TRP A 279 23.61 23.54 22.14
N TYR A 280 22.95 22.69 21.38
CA TYR A 280 23.54 21.70 20.50
C TYR A 280 23.54 22.22 19.08
N ALA A 281 24.59 22.00 18.28
CA ALA A 281 24.49 22.20 16.84
C ALA A 281 23.45 21.21 16.29
N ALA A 282 22.37 21.73 15.71
CA ALA A 282 21.22 20.94 15.28
C ALA A 282 21.40 20.41 13.86
N THR A 283 20.85 19.22 13.63
CA THR A 283 20.71 18.62 12.31
C THR A 283 19.33 19.01 11.76
N VAL A 284 19.31 19.86 10.73
CA VAL A 284 18.10 20.33 10.04
C VAL A 284 18.35 20.26 8.53
N PRO A 285 17.55 19.53 7.74
CA PRO A 285 16.39 18.71 8.14
C PRO A 285 16.74 17.58 9.12
N GLY A 286 15.91 17.37 10.14
CA GLY A 286 16.08 16.30 11.13
C GLY A 286 15.21 16.47 12.38
N THR A 287 15.34 15.53 13.31
CA THR A 287 14.56 15.53 14.56
C THR A 287 15.41 15.93 15.78
N VAL A 288 14.76 16.06 16.93
CA VAL A 288 15.43 16.22 18.22
C VAL A 288 16.39 15.05 18.47
N LEU A 289 15.90 13.81 18.30
CA LEU A 289 16.68 12.59 18.48
C LEU A 289 17.88 12.55 17.53
N THR A 290 17.68 12.92 16.27
CA THR A 290 18.76 13.06 15.27
C THR A 290 19.88 13.93 15.79
N THR A 291 19.53 15.14 16.24
CA THR A 291 20.50 16.09 16.77
C THR A 291 21.22 15.54 18.01
N LEU A 292 20.50 14.95 18.97
CA LEU A 292 21.10 14.50 20.22
C LEU A 292 22.03 13.29 20.03
N VAL A 293 21.71 12.38 19.12
CA VAL A 293 22.61 11.27 18.73
C VAL A 293 23.83 11.82 18.00
N ASP A 294 23.64 12.67 16.99
CA ASP A 294 24.73 13.29 16.22
C ASP A 294 25.70 14.12 17.08
N ARG A 295 25.26 14.62 18.25
CA ARG A 295 26.09 15.38 19.19
C ARG A 295 26.64 14.54 20.33
N GLY A 296 26.48 13.22 20.27
CA GLY A 296 27.02 12.28 21.25
C GLY A 296 26.37 12.39 22.62
N VAL A 297 25.10 12.78 22.68
CA VAL A 297 24.31 12.77 23.93
C VAL A 297 23.78 11.37 24.20
N TYR A 298 23.32 10.67 23.16
CA TYR A 298 22.81 9.31 23.21
C TYR A 298 23.58 8.40 22.25
N PRO A 299 23.68 7.09 22.55
CA PRO A 299 24.25 6.11 21.62
C PRO A 299 23.35 5.95 20.37
N ASP A 300 23.87 5.26 19.35
CA ASP A 300 23.08 4.94 18.15
C ASP A 300 21.90 4.03 18.54
N PRO A 301 20.64 4.52 18.45
CA PRO A 301 19.46 3.74 18.82
C PRO A 301 19.22 2.51 17.94
N ALA A 302 19.87 2.42 16.77
CA ALA A 302 19.73 1.30 15.85
C ALA A 302 20.61 0.08 16.19
N HIS A 303 21.47 0.15 17.21
CA HIS A 303 22.33 -0.96 17.63
C HIS A 303 21.86 -1.58 18.95
N GLY A 304 21.59 -2.89 18.92
CA GLY A 304 21.10 -3.66 20.06
C GLY A 304 19.92 -2.99 20.76
N LEU A 305 19.97 -2.93 22.10
CA LEU A 305 18.94 -2.28 22.91
C LEU A 305 19.26 -0.83 23.28
N ASN A 306 20.12 -0.13 22.51
CA ASN A 306 20.52 1.25 22.81
C ASN A 306 19.32 2.23 22.86
N ASN A 307 18.25 1.97 22.11
CA ASN A 307 17.05 2.81 22.14
C ASN A 307 16.40 2.89 23.55
N LEU A 308 16.61 1.89 24.42
CA LEU A 308 16.04 1.83 25.77
C LEU A 308 16.69 2.79 26.76
N VAL A 309 17.92 3.25 26.53
CA VAL A 309 18.57 4.21 27.43
C VAL A 309 18.19 5.66 27.14
N ILE A 310 17.47 5.89 26.04
CA ILE A 310 17.02 7.21 25.61
C ILE A 310 15.66 7.49 26.26
N PRO A 311 15.50 8.61 26.98
CA PRO A 311 14.33 8.81 27.84
C PRO A 311 13.08 9.26 27.07
N GLU A 312 11.92 8.69 27.42
CA GLU A 312 10.59 9.07 26.90
C GLU A 312 10.22 10.55 27.14
N ARG A 313 10.94 11.25 28.04
CA ARG A 313 10.75 12.69 28.23
C ARG A 313 10.98 13.49 26.94
N LEU A 314 11.73 12.93 25.97
CA LEU A 314 11.97 13.61 24.71
C LEU A 314 10.68 13.89 23.91
N ALA A 315 9.68 13.02 24.01
CA ALA A 315 8.38 13.22 23.36
C ALA A 315 7.40 14.07 24.18
N ARG A 316 7.80 14.61 25.36
CA ARG A 316 6.88 15.22 26.34
C ARG A 316 7.29 16.63 26.79
N GLN A 317 8.11 17.29 26.00
CA GLN A 317 8.61 18.63 26.30
C GLN A 317 8.86 19.41 25.01
N ASP A 318 8.87 20.74 25.11
CA ASP A 318 9.16 21.61 23.98
C ASP A 318 10.66 21.77 23.72
N TYR A 319 10.99 22.25 22.52
CA TYR A 319 12.35 22.48 22.05
C TYR A 319 12.48 23.84 21.40
N TRP A 320 13.63 24.48 21.60
CA TRP A 320 14.02 25.68 20.86
C TRP A 320 14.98 25.32 19.75
N TYR A 321 14.62 25.67 18.52
CA TYR A 321 15.52 25.76 17.39
C TYR A 321 15.85 27.23 17.16
N ARG A 322 17.13 27.55 16.96
CA ARG A 322 17.59 28.93 16.77
C ARG A 322 18.66 29.00 15.70
N THR A 323 18.61 30.04 14.87
CA THR A 323 19.70 30.37 13.95
C THR A 323 19.86 31.89 13.83
N GLU A 324 21.04 32.32 13.40
CA GLU A 324 21.35 33.71 13.11
C GLU A 324 22.05 33.83 11.77
N PHE A 325 21.71 34.86 11.02
CA PHE A 325 22.24 35.11 9.69
C PHE A 325 22.28 36.60 9.38
N ASP A 326 23.10 36.99 8.41
CA ASP A 326 23.09 38.34 7.88
C ASP A 326 22.16 38.41 6.67
N LEU A 327 21.29 39.42 6.63
CA LEU A 327 20.35 39.58 5.51
C LEU A 327 21.14 39.88 4.22
N PRO A 328 20.99 39.08 3.15
CA PRO A 328 21.64 39.35 1.88
C PRO A 328 21.24 40.72 1.31
N SER A 329 22.18 41.45 0.71
CA SER A 329 21.89 42.78 0.14
C SER A 329 20.84 42.73 -0.98
N GLU A 330 20.78 41.62 -1.71
CA GLU A 330 19.80 41.33 -2.75
C GLU A 330 18.36 41.15 -2.24
N ALA A 331 18.17 40.91 -0.93
CA ALA A 331 16.86 40.86 -0.29
C ALA A 331 16.34 42.27 0.10
N SER A 332 17.17 43.31 -0.01
CA SER A 332 16.79 44.67 0.39
C SER A 332 15.66 45.22 -0.49
N GLY A 333 14.64 45.80 0.15
CA GLY A 333 13.47 46.38 -0.54
C GLY A 333 12.51 45.36 -1.17
N LYS A 334 12.73 44.06 -0.94
CA LYS A 334 11.83 42.98 -1.38
C LYS A 334 10.83 42.62 -0.28
N ARG A 335 9.76 41.92 -0.68
CA ARG A 335 8.87 41.20 0.24
C ARG A 335 9.57 39.91 0.65
N LEU A 336 9.62 39.61 1.94
CA LEU A 336 10.34 38.48 2.50
C LEU A 336 9.37 37.53 3.20
N GLU A 337 9.39 36.26 2.79
CA GLU A 337 8.62 35.17 3.41
C GLU A 337 9.57 34.16 4.06
N LEU A 338 9.30 33.79 5.30
CA LEU A 338 9.91 32.63 5.95
C LEU A 338 9.01 31.41 5.71
N LEU A 339 9.56 30.41 5.03
CA LEU A 339 8.90 29.15 4.69
C LEU A 339 9.45 28.01 5.54
N LEU A 340 8.61 27.39 6.35
CA LEU A 340 8.92 26.16 7.09
C LEU A 340 8.31 25.00 6.29
N ASN A 341 9.14 24.15 5.66
CA ASN A 341 8.64 23.09 4.78
C ASN A 341 8.02 21.89 5.50
N GLY A 342 8.23 21.77 6.82
CA GLY A 342 7.68 20.70 7.65
C GLY A 342 8.21 20.78 9.08
N VAL A 343 7.30 20.81 10.04
CA VAL A 343 7.62 20.78 11.48
C VAL A 343 6.74 19.76 12.16
N ASN A 344 7.33 18.81 12.86
CA ASN A 344 6.57 17.88 13.68
C ASN A 344 6.68 18.30 15.16
N PHE A 345 5.60 18.61 15.87
CA PHE A 345 4.20 18.63 15.41
C PHE A 345 3.59 20.03 15.31
N SER A 346 3.92 20.92 16.26
CA SER A 346 3.48 22.31 16.21
C SER A 346 4.62 23.26 16.49
N SER A 347 4.52 24.47 15.95
CA SER A 347 5.56 25.47 16.06
C SER A 347 5.01 26.82 16.48
N GLN A 348 5.84 27.59 17.17
CA GLN A 348 5.68 29.02 17.35
C GLN A 348 6.95 29.69 16.81
N VAL A 349 6.80 30.73 15.98
CA VAL A 349 7.92 31.34 15.25
C VAL A 349 8.17 32.75 15.74
N TRP A 350 9.44 33.09 16.01
CA TRP A 350 9.88 34.42 16.39
C TRP A 350 11.04 34.90 15.52
N VAL A 351 11.01 36.19 15.20
CA VAL A 351 12.06 36.89 14.43
C VAL A 351 12.42 38.17 15.19
N ASN A 352 13.69 38.33 15.56
CA ASN A 352 14.22 39.54 16.21
C ASN A 352 13.40 40.04 17.42
N GLY A 353 12.82 39.13 18.20
CA GLY A 353 12.03 39.43 19.38
C GLY A 353 10.52 39.48 19.18
N THR A 354 10.04 39.43 17.94
CA THR A 354 8.61 39.47 17.63
C THR A 354 8.08 38.08 17.29
N ARG A 355 6.93 37.71 17.87
CA ARG A 355 6.22 36.48 17.51
C ARG A 355 5.47 36.69 16.19
N ILE A 356 5.72 35.83 15.21
CA ILE A 356 5.19 36.00 13.84
C ILE A 356 3.98 35.09 13.58
N GLY A 357 3.97 33.89 14.14
CA GLY A 357 2.83 32.98 13.99
C GLY A 357 3.06 31.58 14.51
N VAL A 358 2.17 30.67 14.12
CA VAL A 358 2.17 29.25 14.52
C VAL A 358 1.90 28.34 13.33
N THR A 359 2.39 27.11 13.39
CA THR A 359 1.94 26.00 12.54
C THR A 359 1.58 24.78 13.37
N LYS A 360 0.73 23.90 12.84
CA LYS A 360 0.34 22.64 13.46
C LYS A 360 0.10 21.59 12.37
N GLY A 361 0.55 20.36 12.61
CA GLY A 361 0.55 19.27 11.63
C GLY A 361 1.92 19.11 10.98
N ALA A 362 2.39 17.87 10.88
CA ALA A 362 3.73 17.56 10.41
C ALA A 362 3.96 17.94 8.94
N PHE A 363 2.88 17.98 8.14
CA PHE A 363 2.98 17.96 6.68
C PHE A 363 2.63 19.29 6.00
N VAL A 364 1.97 20.21 6.70
CA VAL A 364 1.64 21.55 6.19
C VAL A 364 2.87 22.48 6.19
N ARG A 365 3.01 23.28 5.13
CA ARG A 365 3.98 24.37 5.07
C ARG A 365 3.57 25.56 5.94
N GLY A 366 4.51 26.08 6.73
CA GLY A 366 4.36 27.35 7.44
C GLY A 366 4.86 28.52 6.60
N ARG A 367 4.02 29.51 6.30
CA ARG A 367 4.38 30.69 5.50
C ARG A 367 4.16 31.95 6.31
N PHE A 368 5.21 32.75 6.47
CA PHE A 368 5.16 33.94 7.32
C PHE A 368 5.79 35.15 6.60
N ASP A 369 5.04 36.24 6.44
CA ASP A 369 5.63 37.52 6.01
C ASP A 369 6.55 38.03 7.11
N VAL A 370 7.84 38.06 6.81
CA VAL A 370 8.91 38.50 7.73
C VAL A 370 9.52 39.84 7.33
N SER A 371 9.02 40.47 6.26
CA SER A 371 9.49 41.77 5.76
C SER A 371 9.59 42.85 6.84
N PRO A 372 8.58 43.04 7.73
CA PRO A 372 8.65 44.14 8.70
C PRO A 372 9.53 43.83 9.93
N TYR A 373 10.03 42.60 10.08
CA TYR A 373 10.77 42.15 11.26
C TYR A 373 12.26 41.93 11.00
N LEU A 374 12.65 41.77 9.74
CA LEU A 374 14.06 41.64 9.35
C LEU A 374 14.72 43.02 9.19
N LYS A 375 15.97 43.12 9.65
CA LYS A 375 16.78 44.35 9.58
C LYS A 375 18.01 44.13 8.69
N PRO A 376 18.59 45.19 8.10
CA PRO A 376 19.91 45.07 7.48
C PRO A 376 20.95 44.52 8.47
N GLY A 377 21.86 43.67 7.98
CA GLY A 377 22.85 42.99 8.83
C GLY A 377 22.27 41.81 9.60
N ARG A 378 22.67 41.65 10.86
CA ARG A 378 22.43 40.44 11.66
C ARG A 378 20.96 40.29 12.08
N ASN A 379 20.38 39.14 11.82
CA ASN A 379 19.05 38.73 12.22
C ASN A 379 19.09 37.41 12.98
N ALA A 380 18.06 37.16 13.79
CA ALA A 380 17.89 35.91 14.51
C ALA A 380 16.46 35.39 14.37
N VAL A 381 16.35 34.07 14.17
CA VAL A 381 15.09 33.34 14.14
C VAL A 381 15.13 32.32 15.27
N ALA A 382 14.06 32.26 16.07
CA ALA A 382 13.84 31.20 17.04
C ALA A 382 12.49 30.54 16.80
N ILE A 383 12.45 29.22 16.86
CA ILE A 383 11.25 28.42 16.66
C ILE A 383 11.11 27.52 17.89
N ARG A 384 9.99 27.65 18.59
CA ARG A 384 9.61 26.69 19.65
C ARG A 384 8.82 25.58 18.99
N VAL A 385 9.33 24.36 19.05
CA VAL A 385 8.69 23.16 18.51
C VAL A 385 8.12 22.33 19.66
N SER A 386 6.86 21.96 19.55
CA SER A 386 6.16 21.09 20.50
C SER A 386 5.85 19.74 19.84
N PRO A 387 6.07 18.61 20.55
CA PRO A 387 5.68 17.26 20.11
C PRO A 387 4.17 17.13 19.82
N PRO A 388 3.73 16.02 19.19
CA PRO A 388 2.33 15.64 19.16
C PRO A 388 1.74 15.64 20.58
N PRO A 389 0.54 16.20 20.81
CA PRO A 389 -0.01 16.35 22.15
C PRO A 389 -0.37 15.00 22.81
N HIS A 390 -0.58 13.94 22.03
CA HIS A 390 -0.87 12.60 22.54
C HIS A 390 0.22 11.59 22.13
N PRO A 391 1.46 11.70 22.66
CA PRO A 391 2.59 10.85 22.21
C PRO A 391 2.50 9.37 22.60
N GLY A 392 1.39 8.94 23.21
CA GLY A 392 1.17 7.58 23.67
C GLY A 392 2.14 7.10 24.76
N HIS A 393 2.17 5.80 24.97
CA HIS A 393 3.16 5.11 25.80
C HIS A 393 3.93 4.10 24.94
N ALA A 394 5.25 4.02 25.14
CA ALA A 394 6.08 3.08 24.39
C ALA A 394 5.69 1.62 24.66
N HIS A 395 5.71 0.81 23.61
CA HIS A 395 5.74 -0.65 23.69
C HIS A 395 7.13 -1.11 23.25
N GLU A 396 7.87 -1.70 24.18
CA GLU A 396 9.16 -2.32 23.92
C GLU A 396 8.97 -3.80 23.62
N GLU A 397 9.26 -4.14 22.38
CA GLU A 397 9.17 -5.48 21.83
C GLU A 397 10.14 -6.44 22.53
N SER A 398 9.69 -7.65 22.82
CA SER A 398 10.53 -8.70 23.42
C SER A 398 9.94 -10.07 23.13
N LEU A 399 10.69 -11.15 23.39
CA LEU A 399 10.16 -12.51 23.26
C LEU A 399 8.95 -12.75 24.19
N THR A 400 8.86 -11.99 25.28
CA THR A 400 7.76 -12.09 26.27
C THR A 400 6.57 -11.20 25.92
N ALA A 401 6.84 -9.97 25.46
CA ALA A 401 5.80 -8.98 25.17
C ALA A 401 5.17 -9.16 23.78
N GLY A 402 5.92 -9.74 22.83
CA GLY A 402 5.54 -9.79 21.42
C GLY A 402 5.77 -8.46 20.71
N VAL A 403 5.08 -8.29 19.58
CA VAL A 403 5.14 -7.10 18.70
C VAL A 403 4.37 -5.88 19.24
N GLY A 404 3.48 -6.10 20.21
CA GLY A 404 2.54 -5.08 20.65
C GLY A 404 1.44 -4.82 19.64
N GLU A 405 0.92 -3.60 19.66
CA GLU A 405 -0.17 -3.17 18.80
C GLU A 405 0.32 -2.05 17.89
N ASN A 406 -0.37 -1.88 16.77
CA ASN A 406 0.03 -0.98 15.72
C ASN A 406 -0.39 0.47 16.03
N GLY A 407 0.56 1.28 16.48
CA GLY A 407 0.36 2.69 16.84
C GLY A 407 -0.45 2.86 18.13
N GLY A 408 -1.18 3.97 18.22
CA GLY A 408 -1.98 4.24 19.41
C GLY A 408 -2.58 5.64 19.46
N ALA A 409 -2.50 6.26 20.63
CA ALA A 409 -3.17 7.52 20.94
C ALA A 409 -2.76 8.67 20.00
N MET A 410 -1.56 8.60 19.42
CA MET A 410 -1.06 9.63 18.51
C MET A 410 -1.82 9.69 17.18
N MET A 411 -2.62 8.67 16.82
CA MET A 411 -3.53 8.75 15.67
C MET A 411 -4.57 9.88 15.83
N LEU A 412 -4.96 10.23 17.06
CA LEU A 412 -5.86 11.35 17.36
C LEU A 412 -5.36 12.68 16.78
N ASP A 413 -4.03 12.82 16.72
CA ASP A 413 -3.36 14.05 16.30
C ASP A 413 -3.42 14.25 14.78
N GLY A 414 -3.82 13.22 14.02
CA GLY A 414 -4.03 13.24 12.58
C GLY A 414 -2.73 13.32 11.77
N PRO A 415 -2.40 14.49 11.16
CA PRO A 415 -1.22 14.67 10.31
C PRO A 415 0.12 14.57 11.07
N THR A 416 0.52 13.37 11.48
CA THR A 416 1.79 13.07 12.15
C THR A 416 2.37 11.72 11.69
N PHE A 417 3.58 11.40 12.15
CA PHE A 417 4.25 10.13 11.86
C PHE A 417 3.80 9.03 12.80
N GLY A 418 2.60 8.51 12.54
CA GLY A 418 1.88 7.59 13.42
C GLY A 418 2.69 6.41 13.96
N ALA A 419 3.48 5.76 13.11
CA ALA A 419 4.30 4.60 13.50
C ALA A 419 5.43 4.95 14.48
N SER A 420 5.75 6.23 14.69
CA SER A 420 6.78 6.62 15.67
C SER A 420 6.38 6.34 17.13
N GLU A 421 5.11 6.05 17.41
CA GLU A 421 4.65 5.51 18.70
C GLU A 421 5.10 4.05 18.91
N GLY A 422 5.39 3.30 17.84
CA GLY A 422 5.67 1.87 17.82
C GLY A 422 4.72 1.14 16.87
N TRP A 423 5.20 0.09 16.20
CA TRP A 423 4.47 -0.70 15.22
C TRP A 423 5.09 -2.09 15.09
N ASP A 424 4.42 -3.02 14.42
CA ASP A 424 4.90 -4.41 14.20
C ASP A 424 6.17 -4.57 13.32
N TRP A 425 6.77 -3.47 12.85
CA TRP A 425 8.04 -3.43 12.08
C TRP A 425 9.03 -2.37 12.59
N ILE A 426 8.70 -1.66 13.68
CA ILE A 426 9.56 -0.63 14.25
C ILE A 426 9.20 -0.35 15.71
N PRO A 427 10.18 -0.26 16.62
CA PRO A 427 9.93 0.10 18.00
C PRO A 427 9.58 1.58 18.09
N THR A 428 9.11 1.94 19.29
CA THR A 428 8.87 3.32 19.64
C THR A 428 10.08 4.23 19.41
N ILE A 429 9.89 5.32 18.67
CA ILE A 429 10.90 6.36 18.45
C ILE A 429 10.75 7.41 19.56
N ARG A 430 11.82 7.62 20.34
CA ARG A 430 11.78 8.32 21.64
C ARG A 430 11.36 9.78 21.62
N ASP A 431 11.52 10.46 20.49
CA ASP A 431 11.08 11.85 20.31
C ASP A 431 9.79 11.96 19.48
N ARG A 432 9.16 10.83 19.09
CA ARG A 432 8.02 10.78 18.15
C ARG A 432 8.27 11.60 16.88
N GLN A 433 9.52 11.64 16.44
CA GLN A 433 10.00 12.41 15.30
C GLN A 433 9.74 13.93 15.42
N THR A 434 9.71 14.47 16.64
CA THR A 434 9.55 15.91 16.88
C THR A 434 10.76 16.68 16.33
N GLY A 435 10.54 17.74 15.57
CA GLY A 435 11.60 18.63 15.10
C GLY A 435 11.30 19.35 13.78
N LEU A 436 12.32 20.06 13.29
CA LEU A 436 12.33 20.68 11.96
C LEU A 436 12.75 19.62 10.93
N TRP A 437 11.83 18.70 10.63
CA TRP A 437 12.12 17.51 9.82
C TRP A 437 12.27 17.80 8.31
N GLN A 438 11.89 19.00 7.86
CA GLN A 438 12.26 19.57 6.56
C GLN A 438 13.00 20.90 6.73
N ASP A 439 13.50 21.44 5.62
CA ASP A 439 14.28 22.67 5.62
C ASP A 439 13.43 23.92 5.89
N VAL A 440 14.11 24.99 6.26
CA VAL A 440 13.52 26.33 6.46
C VAL A 440 14.14 27.26 5.43
N GLN A 441 13.32 28.03 4.73
CA GLN A 441 13.76 28.89 3.64
C GLN A 441 13.34 30.35 3.87
N LEU A 442 14.15 31.27 3.38
CA LEU A 442 13.81 32.68 3.20
C LEU A 442 13.59 32.91 1.70
N LEU A 443 12.42 33.46 1.35
CA LEU A 443 12.03 33.75 -0.02
C LEU A 443 11.89 35.27 -0.18
N ALA A 444 12.43 35.83 -1.25
CA ALA A 444 12.31 37.23 -1.61
C ALA A 444 11.53 37.38 -2.92
N SER A 445 10.48 38.20 -2.89
CA SER A 445 9.65 38.50 -4.06
C SER A 445 9.36 40.01 -4.17
N GLY A 446 8.79 40.40 -5.31
CA GLY A 446 8.19 41.72 -5.53
C GLY A 446 6.74 41.77 -5.03
N ASP A 447 5.91 42.56 -5.71
CA ASP A 447 4.52 42.77 -5.32
C ASP A 447 3.59 41.60 -5.65
N VAL A 448 3.95 40.75 -6.61
CA VAL A 448 3.15 39.58 -7.03
C VAL A 448 3.97 38.30 -6.87
N GLN A 449 3.42 37.35 -6.13
CA GLN A 449 4.02 36.05 -5.81
C GLN A 449 3.31 34.93 -6.57
N ILE A 450 4.06 33.93 -7.03
CA ILE A 450 3.54 32.72 -7.67
C ILE A 450 3.16 31.69 -6.59
N GLY A 451 1.95 31.16 -6.66
CA GLY A 451 1.45 30.11 -5.78
C GLY A 451 1.88 28.69 -6.20
N ASP A 452 1.06 27.70 -5.91
CA ASP A 452 1.28 26.31 -6.34
C ASP A 452 0.55 26.04 -7.67
N PRO A 453 1.28 26.02 -8.80
CA PRO A 453 0.68 25.80 -10.10
C PRO A 453 0.16 24.36 -10.25
N GLN A 454 -0.70 24.14 -11.23
CA GLN A 454 -1.13 22.82 -11.67
C GLN A 454 -0.81 22.65 -13.16
N VAL A 455 -0.17 21.54 -13.50
CA VAL A 455 0.04 21.08 -14.87
C VAL A 455 -0.79 19.83 -15.09
N VAL A 456 -1.69 19.84 -16.08
CA VAL A 456 -2.50 18.67 -16.46
C VAL A 456 -2.14 18.28 -17.88
N THR A 457 -1.89 16.99 -18.10
CA THR A 457 -1.60 16.44 -19.43
C THR A 457 -2.74 15.51 -19.84
N THR A 458 -3.19 15.63 -21.09
CA THR A 458 -4.10 14.65 -21.73
C THR A 458 -3.50 14.16 -23.05
N LEU A 459 -3.74 12.88 -23.38
CA LEU A 459 -3.25 12.25 -24.60
C LEU A 459 -4.44 11.94 -25.51
N PRO A 460 -4.85 12.87 -26.40
CA PRO A 460 -6.06 12.71 -27.21
C PRO A 460 -5.97 11.62 -28.28
N ASN A 461 -4.77 11.20 -28.67
CA ASN A 461 -4.55 10.19 -29.69
C ASN A 461 -4.07 8.88 -29.06
N PRO A 462 -4.63 7.70 -29.45
CA PRO A 462 -4.21 6.41 -28.92
C PRO A 462 -2.74 6.02 -29.18
N ASP A 463 -2.13 6.63 -30.20
CA ASP A 463 -0.71 6.43 -30.53
C ASP A 463 0.24 7.36 -29.74
N ASN A 464 -0.33 8.18 -28.84
CA ASN A 464 0.36 9.17 -28.03
C ASN A 464 1.18 10.20 -28.85
N SER A 465 0.83 10.42 -30.12
CA SER A 465 1.51 11.38 -31.02
C SER A 465 1.32 12.86 -30.63
N LEU A 466 0.41 13.14 -29.70
CA LEU A 466 0.04 14.49 -29.26
C LEU A 466 -0.21 14.49 -27.76
N ALA A 467 0.35 15.47 -27.05
CA ALA A 467 0.00 15.80 -25.68
C ALA A 467 -0.62 17.20 -25.61
N HIS A 468 -1.74 17.32 -24.92
CA HIS A 468 -2.36 18.58 -24.57
C HIS A 468 -1.98 18.94 -23.14
N VAL A 469 -1.27 20.06 -22.97
CA VAL A 469 -0.80 20.53 -21.66
C VAL A 469 -1.62 21.73 -21.21
N GLU A 470 -2.26 21.65 -20.05
CA GLU A 470 -2.93 22.77 -19.38
C GLU A 470 -2.08 23.24 -18.22
N ILE A 471 -1.90 24.56 -18.08
CA ILE A 471 -1.12 25.15 -16.98
C ILE A 471 -1.99 26.19 -16.27
N THR A 472 -2.26 25.97 -14.98
CA THR A 472 -2.91 26.95 -14.11
C THR A 472 -1.90 27.49 -13.11
N VAL A 473 -1.70 28.81 -13.10
CA VAL A 473 -0.75 29.51 -12.22
C VAL A 473 -1.50 30.46 -11.30
N PRO A 474 -1.65 30.12 -10.01
CA PRO A 474 -2.13 31.06 -9.01
C PRO A 474 -1.09 32.17 -8.80
N VAL A 475 -1.55 33.41 -8.72
CA VAL A 475 -0.74 34.58 -8.37
C VAL A 475 -1.42 35.40 -7.29
N THR A 476 -0.64 35.88 -6.32
CA THR A 476 -1.15 36.68 -5.20
C THR A 476 -0.48 38.05 -5.20
N ASN A 477 -1.27 39.11 -5.14
CA ASN A 477 -0.78 40.47 -4.99
C ASN A 477 -0.58 40.81 -3.51
N LEU A 478 0.67 40.96 -3.11
CA LEU A 478 1.12 41.27 -1.76
C LEU A 478 1.15 42.78 -1.49
N SER A 479 0.77 43.63 -2.45
CA SER A 479 0.74 45.08 -2.27
C SER A 479 -0.66 45.61 -1.92
N ASP A 480 -0.70 46.86 -1.45
CA ASP A 480 -1.94 47.57 -1.10
C ASP A 480 -2.60 48.27 -2.30
N GLN A 481 -2.09 48.03 -3.52
CA GLN A 481 -2.62 48.58 -4.75
C GLN A 481 -2.89 47.46 -5.74
N PRO A 482 -3.90 47.57 -6.63
CA PRO A 482 -4.03 46.65 -7.75
C PRO A 482 -2.74 46.62 -8.57
N ARG A 483 -2.30 45.42 -8.97
CA ARG A 483 -1.12 45.22 -9.81
C ARG A 483 -1.50 44.44 -11.06
N THR A 484 -0.99 44.89 -12.21
CA THR A 484 -1.03 44.10 -13.44
C THR A 484 0.26 43.29 -13.52
N ALA A 485 0.12 41.97 -13.45
CA ALA A 485 1.23 41.04 -13.58
C ALA A 485 1.20 40.34 -14.94
N THR A 486 2.34 40.27 -15.61
CA THR A 486 2.56 39.37 -16.75
C THR A 486 3.11 38.05 -16.22
N VAL A 487 2.34 36.98 -16.38
CA VAL A 487 2.74 35.62 -16.03
C VAL A 487 3.20 34.92 -17.30
N ARG A 488 4.43 34.40 -17.27
CA ARG A 488 5.02 33.62 -18.36
C ARG A 488 5.34 32.21 -17.88
N ALA A 489 4.96 31.23 -18.68
CA ALA A 489 5.27 29.81 -18.50
C ALA A 489 6.07 29.31 -19.69
N ALA A 490 7.19 28.63 -19.42
CA ALA A 490 8.07 28.07 -20.45
C ALA A 490 8.62 26.70 -20.05
N PHE A 491 8.61 25.75 -20.97
CA PHE A 491 9.24 24.44 -20.85
C PHE A 491 9.63 23.96 -22.24
N ASP A 492 10.74 23.22 -22.37
CA ASP A 492 11.29 22.82 -23.67
C ASP A 492 11.34 24.00 -24.68
N ASP A 493 10.65 23.88 -25.81
CA ASP A 493 10.48 24.90 -26.85
C ASP A 493 9.16 25.70 -26.74
N VAL A 494 8.34 25.40 -25.74
CA VAL A 494 7.05 26.07 -25.49
C VAL A 494 7.25 27.32 -24.64
N THR A 495 6.61 28.41 -25.02
CA THR A 495 6.50 29.63 -24.21
C THR A 495 5.11 30.24 -24.40
N VAL A 496 4.43 30.52 -23.30
CA VAL A 496 3.14 31.21 -23.25
C VAL A 496 3.16 32.30 -22.20
N GLU A 497 2.45 33.40 -22.43
CA GLU A 497 2.37 34.51 -21.48
C GLU A 497 1.02 35.19 -21.50
N ARG A 498 0.61 35.73 -20.35
CA ARG A 498 -0.64 36.46 -20.21
C ARG A 498 -0.55 37.49 -19.10
N SER A 499 -1.16 38.64 -19.32
CA SER A 499 -1.28 39.66 -18.28
C SER A 499 -2.60 39.52 -17.53
N VAL A 500 -2.55 39.70 -16.21
CA VAL A 500 -3.72 39.67 -15.32
C VAL A 500 -3.62 40.83 -14.33
N THR A 501 -4.73 41.54 -14.12
CA THR A 501 -4.83 42.54 -13.05
C THR A 501 -5.32 41.84 -11.79
N VAL A 502 -4.49 41.84 -10.76
CA VAL A 502 -4.78 41.24 -9.47
C VAL A 502 -5.10 42.36 -8.47
N PRO A 503 -6.30 42.37 -7.86
CA PRO A 503 -6.65 43.38 -6.86
C PRO A 503 -5.67 43.39 -5.68
N ALA A 504 -5.59 44.52 -4.96
CA ALA A 504 -4.77 44.64 -3.76
C ALA A 504 -5.10 43.52 -2.76
N ARG A 505 -4.07 42.86 -2.23
CA ARG A 505 -4.21 41.80 -1.21
C ARG A 505 -5.13 40.64 -1.62
N GLN A 506 -5.28 40.37 -2.91
CA GLN A 506 -6.08 39.26 -3.43
C GLN A 506 -5.25 38.34 -4.32
N SER A 507 -5.82 37.18 -4.63
CA SER A 507 -5.26 36.21 -5.56
C SER A 507 -6.09 36.11 -6.84
N ALA A 508 -5.43 35.78 -7.94
CA ALA A 508 -6.04 35.41 -9.20
C ALA A 508 -5.36 34.15 -9.75
N SER A 509 -5.95 33.51 -10.76
CA SER A 509 -5.34 32.38 -11.47
C SER A 509 -5.23 32.68 -12.95
N VAL A 510 -4.04 32.48 -13.50
CA VAL A 510 -3.79 32.55 -14.95
C VAL A 510 -3.85 31.13 -15.51
N ARG A 511 -4.70 30.90 -16.50
CA ARG A 511 -4.87 29.59 -17.15
C ARG A 511 -4.39 29.63 -18.59
N PHE A 512 -3.53 28.69 -18.96
CA PHE A 512 -3.09 28.43 -20.32
C PHE A 512 -3.58 27.05 -20.77
N SER A 513 -4.04 26.95 -22.00
CA SER A 513 -4.53 25.69 -22.56
C SER A 513 -4.31 25.64 -24.07
N PRO A 514 -4.35 24.44 -24.71
CA PRO A 514 -4.18 24.32 -26.16
C PRO A 514 -5.21 25.11 -26.98
N GLN A 515 -6.39 25.41 -26.40
CA GLN A 515 -7.45 26.17 -27.07
C GLN A 515 -7.11 27.66 -27.15
N THR A 516 -6.49 28.24 -26.12
CA THR A 516 -6.07 29.65 -26.13
C THR A 516 -4.62 29.83 -26.56
N ASP A 517 -3.79 28.82 -26.38
CA ASP A 517 -2.35 28.85 -26.57
C ASP A 517 -1.90 27.57 -27.33
N PRO A 518 -2.00 27.55 -28.68
CA PRO A 518 -1.79 26.34 -29.49
C PRO A 518 -0.42 25.65 -29.33
N ALA A 519 0.60 26.36 -28.84
CA ALA A 519 1.92 25.79 -28.53
C ALA A 519 1.87 24.71 -27.43
N LEU A 520 0.81 24.67 -26.62
CA LEU A 520 0.58 23.65 -25.60
C LEU A 520 0.01 22.33 -26.16
N ALA A 521 -0.23 22.25 -27.47
CA ALA A 521 -0.48 21.00 -28.19
C ALA A 521 0.86 20.42 -28.68
N VAL A 522 1.59 19.75 -27.78
CA VAL A 522 2.95 19.25 -27.99
C VAL A 522 2.92 17.99 -28.86
N ARG A 523 3.50 18.07 -30.06
CA ARG A 523 3.58 16.95 -31.02
C ARG A 523 4.79 16.06 -30.71
N ASN A 524 4.61 14.75 -30.82
CA ASN A 524 5.61 13.74 -30.50
C ASN A 524 6.26 14.00 -29.12
N PRO A 525 5.45 14.11 -28.05
CA PRO A 525 5.94 14.46 -26.73
C PRO A 525 6.91 13.40 -26.20
N LYS A 526 7.90 13.83 -25.42
CA LYS A 526 8.69 12.90 -24.59
C LYS A 526 7.85 12.52 -23.38
N LEU A 527 7.27 11.33 -23.39
CA LEU A 527 6.38 10.90 -22.32
C LEU A 527 7.15 10.40 -21.11
N TRP A 528 6.58 10.60 -19.92
CA TRP A 528 7.01 9.90 -18.72
C TRP A 528 6.45 8.47 -18.73
N TRP A 529 7.30 7.48 -18.49
CA TRP A 529 6.93 6.08 -18.33
C TRP A 529 7.45 5.49 -17.01
N PRO A 530 6.70 4.55 -16.41
CA PRO A 530 7.19 3.80 -15.27
C PRO A 530 8.33 2.85 -15.67
N ASN A 531 9.12 2.44 -14.67
CA ASN A 531 10.26 1.55 -14.84
C ASN A 531 9.88 0.28 -15.61
N GLY A 532 10.64 -0.02 -16.66
CA GLY A 532 10.42 -1.15 -17.56
C GLY A 532 9.51 -0.89 -18.78
N TYR A 533 8.84 0.28 -18.85
CA TYR A 533 7.91 0.62 -19.93
C TYR A 533 8.41 1.73 -20.86
N GLY A 534 9.44 2.48 -20.46
CA GLY A 534 10.03 3.54 -21.28
C GLY A 534 10.90 4.48 -20.45
N ASP A 535 11.29 5.61 -21.03
CA ASP A 535 12.03 6.63 -20.31
C ASP A 535 11.10 7.43 -19.37
N PRO A 536 11.51 7.70 -18.12
CA PRO A 536 10.79 8.60 -17.23
C PRO A 536 11.09 10.06 -17.58
N ALA A 537 10.69 10.51 -18.78
CA ALA A 537 10.99 11.87 -19.24
C ALA A 537 10.39 12.94 -18.32
N LEU A 538 11.21 13.90 -17.92
CA LEU A 538 10.83 15.04 -17.08
C LEU A 538 11.13 16.35 -17.80
N HIS A 539 10.20 17.28 -17.72
CA HIS A 539 10.27 18.62 -18.29
C HIS A 539 10.44 19.64 -17.17
N LEU A 540 11.28 20.64 -17.38
CA LEU A 540 11.45 21.74 -16.44
C LEU A 540 10.55 22.90 -16.85
N LEU A 541 9.54 23.17 -16.04
CA LEU A 541 8.65 24.31 -16.19
C LEU A 541 9.22 25.50 -15.43
N HIS A 542 9.56 26.55 -16.17
CA HIS A 542 9.96 27.85 -15.68
C HIS A 542 8.76 28.79 -15.64
N LEU A 543 8.38 29.25 -14.45
CA LEU A 543 7.35 30.26 -14.25
C LEU A 543 7.97 31.57 -13.81
N THR A 544 7.51 32.67 -14.41
CA THR A 544 7.88 34.02 -13.99
C THR A 544 6.64 34.90 -13.91
N ALA A 545 6.56 35.74 -12.88
CA ALA A 545 5.58 36.80 -12.74
C ALA A 545 6.33 38.13 -12.74
N SER A 546 5.94 39.06 -13.61
CA SER A 546 6.57 40.38 -13.73
C SER A 546 5.53 41.49 -13.56
N VAL A 547 5.91 42.59 -12.90
CA VAL A 547 5.10 43.79 -12.71
C VAL A 547 5.90 44.97 -13.26
N ASP A 548 5.27 45.82 -14.09
CA ASP A 548 5.93 46.96 -14.75
C ASP A 548 7.23 46.57 -15.51
N GLY A 549 7.24 45.37 -16.09
CA GLY A 549 8.39 44.82 -16.84
C GLY A 549 9.53 44.28 -15.98
N ALA A 550 9.45 44.37 -14.65
CA ALA A 550 10.43 43.83 -13.71
C ALA A 550 9.98 42.50 -13.10
N LYS A 551 10.90 41.54 -12.95
CA LYS A 551 10.61 40.25 -12.30
C LYS A 551 10.17 40.47 -10.85
N SER A 552 8.98 39.98 -10.53
CA SER A 552 8.42 39.95 -9.19
C SER A 552 8.69 38.63 -8.49
N ASP A 553 8.45 37.50 -9.16
CA ASP A 553 8.72 36.17 -8.60
C ASP A 553 9.05 35.16 -9.71
N SER A 554 9.74 34.09 -9.37
CA SER A 554 9.97 32.92 -10.23
C SER A 554 9.85 31.61 -9.47
N LYS A 555 9.38 30.58 -10.19
CA LYS A 555 9.24 29.23 -9.66
C LYS A 555 9.55 28.23 -10.75
N ASP A 556 10.48 27.33 -10.45
CA ASP A 556 10.77 26.17 -11.27
C ASP A 556 10.11 24.94 -10.65
N LEU A 557 9.55 24.07 -11.50
CA LEU A 557 9.11 22.74 -11.10
C LEU A 557 9.28 21.76 -12.24
N ARG A 558 9.43 20.48 -11.91
CA ARG A 558 9.45 19.40 -12.89
C ARG A 558 8.07 18.78 -13.01
N PHE A 559 7.73 18.36 -14.22
CA PHE A 559 6.54 17.56 -14.49
C PHE A 559 6.84 16.54 -15.59
N GLY A 560 6.04 15.48 -15.67
CA GLY A 560 6.10 14.50 -16.75
C GLY A 560 4.82 14.52 -17.56
N MET A 561 4.93 14.51 -18.90
CA MET A 561 3.77 14.35 -19.77
C MET A 561 3.36 12.87 -19.77
N ARG A 562 2.20 12.57 -19.17
CA ARG A 562 1.60 11.25 -19.17
C ARG A 562 0.10 11.34 -18.92
N GLN A 563 -0.61 10.25 -19.15
CA GLN A 563 -1.99 10.07 -18.71
C GLN A 563 -2.11 8.78 -17.89
N VAL A 564 -2.92 8.79 -16.82
CA VAL A 564 -3.22 7.60 -16.02
C VAL A 564 -4.70 7.28 -16.14
N THR A 565 -5.02 6.05 -16.48
CA THR A 565 -6.40 5.55 -16.45
C THR A 565 -6.47 4.26 -15.67
N TYR A 566 -7.68 3.90 -15.22
CA TYR A 566 -7.88 2.78 -14.31
C TYR A 566 -8.93 1.86 -14.89
N GLU A 567 -8.71 0.56 -14.79
CA GLU A 567 -9.78 -0.40 -15.00
C GLU A 567 -10.15 -1.01 -13.66
N MET A 568 -11.44 -1.03 -13.35
CA MET A 568 -11.97 -1.62 -12.12
C MET A 568 -13.40 -2.06 -12.37
N SER A 569 -14.02 -2.66 -11.35
CA SER A 569 -15.45 -2.90 -11.40
C SER A 569 -16.20 -1.89 -10.53
N LEU A 570 -17.37 -1.45 -10.97
CA LEU A 570 -18.24 -0.56 -10.19
C LEU A 570 -19.66 -1.12 -10.17
N VAL A 571 -20.36 -0.92 -9.05
CA VAL A 571 -21.77 -1.31 -8.93
C VAL A 571 -22.65 -0.21 -9.53
N ASP A 572 -23.50 -0.56 -10.49
CA ASP A 572 -24.46 0.36 -11.13
C ASP A 572 -25.74 0.56 -10.29
N GLU A 573 -26.64 1.43 -10.74
CA GLU A 573 -27.93 1.70 -10.07
C GLU A 573 -28.86 0.48 -10.03
N ALA A 574 -28.67 -0.48 -10.95
CA ALA A 574 -29.41 -1.74 -10.98
C ALA A 574 -28.77 -2.84 -10.10
N GLY A 575 -27.59 -2.56 -9.52
CA GLY A 575 -26.83 -3.48 -8.69
C GLY A 575 -25.97 -4.49 -9.46
N ASN A 576 -25.78 -4.28 -10.76
CA ASN A 576 -24.83 -5.04 -11.58
C ASN A 576 -23.40 -4.57 -11.30
N LEU A 577 -22.44 -5.48 -11.47
CA LEU A 577 -21.03 -5.17 -11.34
C LEU A 577 -20.44 -5.00 -12.74
N ASP A 578 -20.20 -3.76 -13.14
CA ASP A 578 -19.70 -3.44 -14.46
C ASP A 578 -18.19 -3.29 -14.45
N ARG A 579 -17.51 -4.04 -15.33
CA ARG A 579 -16.09 -3.84 -15.59
C ARG A 579 -15.91 -2.64 -16.51
N VAL A 580 -15.16 -1.64 -16.05
CA VAL A 580 -15.00 -0.38 -16.78
C VAL A 580 -13.57 0.16 -16.74
N ALA A 581 -13.20 0.89 -17.79
CA ALA A 581 -12.07 1.82 -17.80
C ALA A 581 -12.57 3.24 -17.48
N ILE A 582 -11.81 3.99 -16.67
CA ILE A 582 -12.14 5.34 -16.20
C ILE A 582 -11.01 6.30 -16.55
N ASP A 583 -11.37 7.42 -17.18
CA ASP A 583 -10.50 8.57 -17.51
C ASP A 583 -10.85 9.76 -16.60
N PHE A 584 -10.04 9.97 -15.55
CA PHE A 584 -10.30 11.01 -14.56
C PHE A 584 -10.00 12.41 -15.09
N GLU A 585 -9.03 12.57 -16.00
CA GLU A 585 -8.79 13.86 -16.65
C GLU A 585 -10.01 14.31 -17.47
N LYS A 586 -10.67 13.37 -18.18
CA LYS A 586 -11.92 13.63 -18.90
C LYS A 586 -13.08 13.90 -17.95
N ALA A 587 -13.21 13.14 -16.85
CA ALA A 587 -14.24 13.37 -15.84
C ALA A 587 -14.09 14.78 -15.22
N ARG A 588 -12.86 15.19 -14.88
CA ARG A 588 -12.53 16.54 -14.42
C ARG A 588 -12.94 17.61 -15.42
N ALA A 589 -12.59 17.45 -16.70
CA ALA A 589 -12.96 18.40 -17.75
C ALA A 589 -14.49 18.58 -17.88
N LEU A 590 -15.26 17.53 -17.57
CA LEU A 590 -16.73 17.54 -17.56
C LEU A 590 -17.33 17.97 -16.21
N GLY A 591 -16.52 18.15 -15.16
CA GLY A 591 -17.01 18.42 -13.80
C GLY A 591 -17.81 17.26 -13.20
N GLN A 592 -17.50 16.02 -13.57
CA GLN A 592 -18.23 14.82 -13.18
C GLN A 592 -17.50 14.04 -12.10
N GLN A 593 -18.26 13.54 -11.12
CA GLN A 593 -17.81 12.48 -10.22
C GLN A 593 -18.18 11.14 -10.84
N ILE A 594 -17.23 10.19 -10.86
CA ILE A 594 -17.46 8.86 -11.44
C ILE A 594 -17.69 7.81 -10.37
N VAL A 595 -16.87 7.83 -9.31
CA VAL A 595 -16.89 6.82 -8.24
C VAL A 595 -17.53 7.41 -6.99
N ASP A 596 -18.41 6.63 -6.35
CA ASP A 596 -19.01 6.96 -5.06
C ASP A 596 -18.31 6.22 -3.92
N GLU A 597 -17.50 6.97 -3.19
CA GLU A 597 -16.61 6.48 -2.13
C GLU A 597 -17.29 6.43 -0.76
N ARG A 598 -18.56 6.84 -0.67
CA ARG A 598 -19.29 6.85 0.61
C ARG A 598 -19.45 5.42 1.12
N HIS A 599 -19.41 5.24 2.43
CA HIS A 599 -19.65 3.94 3.08
C HIS A 599 -20.90 3.22 2.57
N GLN A 600 -21.96 3.99 2.30
CA GLN A 600 -23.24 3.45 1.83
C GLN A 600 -23.18 2.94 0.37
N ALA A 601 -22.22 3.43 -0.42
CA ALA A 601 -21.99 3.10 -1.81
C ALA A 601 -20.90 2.04 -2.01
N ILE A 602 -20.13 1.73 -0.97
CA ILE A 602 -19.21 0.58 -0.98
C ILE A 602 -20.04 -0.69 -0.73
N ARG A 603 -20.00 -1.62 -1.68
CA ARG A 603 -20.83 -2.83 -1.70
C ARG A 603 -19.98 -4.08 -1.63
N GLN A 604 -20.42 -5.05 -0.82
CA GLN A 604 -19.86 -6.38 -0.85
C GLN A 604 -20.32 -7.09 -2.13
N VAL A 605 -19.36 -7.57 -2.91
CA VAL A 605 -19.62 -8.27 -4.18
C VAL A 605 -18.97 -9.65 -4.16
N ARG A 606 -19.29 -10.49 -5.13
CA ARG A 606 -18.54 -11.73 -5.33
C ARG A 606 -17.06 -11.40 -5.56
N GLY A 607 -16.18 -12.03 -4.77
CA GLY A 607 -14.74 -11.82 -4.86
C GLY A 607 -14.16 -10.67 -4.03
N GLY A 608 -14.98 -9.87 -3.32
CA GLY A 608 -14.46 -8.82 -2.44
C GLY A 608 -15.44 -7.67 -2.19
N TRP A 609 -14.91 -6.44 -2.21
CA TRP A 609 -15.68 -5.20 -2.11
C TRP A 609 -15.49 -4.36 -3.36
N SER A 610 -16.50 -3.59 -3.74
CA SER A 610 -16.46 -2.68 -4.88
C SER A 610 -17.12 -1.36 -4.54
N TYR A 611 -16.60 -0.27 -5.09
CA TYR A 611 -17.33 0.98 -5.13
C TYR A 611 -18.55 0.89 -6.04
N SER A 612 -19.47 1.84 -5.87
CA SER A 612 -20.56 2.07 -6.83
C SER A 612 -20.23 3.24 -7.74
N PHE A 613 -20.93 3.32 -8.88
CA PHE A 613 -20.96 4.56 -9.65
C PHE A 613 -21.58 5.69 -8.81
N ALA A 614 -21.07 6.90 -8.98
CA ALA A 614 -21.82 8.09 -8.62
C ALA A 614 -23.11 8.16 -9.46
N PRO A 615 -24.21 8.74 -8.95
CA PRO A 615 -25.50 8.73 -9.65
C PRO A 615 -25.42 9.23 -11.10
N GLY A 616 -25.84 8.37 -12.05
CA GLY A 616 -25.80 8.62 -13.49
C GLY A 616 -24.41 8.57 -14.16
N ALA A 617 -23.34 8.28 -13.43
CA ALA A 617 -21.98 8.27 -13.96
C ALA A 617 -21.68 7.09 -14.90
N GLU A 618 -22.49 6.04 -14.87
CA GLU A 618 -22.37 4.88 -15.78
C GLU A 618 -22.55 5.28 -17.26
N LYS A 619 -23.18 6.44 -17.52
CA LYS A 619 -23.37 7.02 -18.85
C LYS A 619 -22.32 8.09 -19.20
N SER A 620 -21.36 8.34 -18.31
CA SER A 620 -20.34 9.36 -18.52
C SER A 620 -19.46 9.01 -19.73
N PRO A 621 -19.11 9.99 -20.58
CA PRO A 621 -18.09 9.81 -21.61
C PRO A 621 -16.70 9.45 -21.06
N ALA A 622 -16.46 9.62 -19.76
CA ALA A 622 -15.23 9.24 -19.07
C ALA A 622 -15.16 7.75 -18.69
N VAL A 623 -16.27 7.02 -18.89
CA VAL A 623 -16.40 5.60 -18.56
C VAL A 623 -16.49 4.80 -19.86
N THR A 624 -15.72 3.72 -19.96
CA THR A 624 -15.77 2.79 -21.11
C THR A 624 -15.94 1.36 -20.60
N PRO A 625 -17.01 0.63 -20.98
CA PRO A 625 -17.17 -0.78 -20.62
C PRO A 625 -16.02 -1.65 -21.15
N ILE A 626 -15.68 -2.70 -20.41
CA ILE A 626 -14.68 -3.71 -20.78
C ILE A 626 -15.34 -5.09 -20.78
N GLU A 627 -15.15 -5.84 -21.85
CA GLU A 627 -15.64 -7.22 -22.01
C GLU A 627 -14.47 -8.22 -21.94
N GLY A 628 -14.74 -9.46 -21.49
CA GLY A 628 -13.77 -10.56 -21.54
C GLY A 628 -12.71 -10.58 -20.44
N ASP A 629 -12.86 -9.74 -19.40
CA ASP A 629 -11.97 -9.63 -18.25
C ASP A 629 -12.69 -9.99 -16.93
N GLU A 630 -13.65 -10.92 -16.99
CA GLU A 630 -14.49 -11.27 -15.82
C GLU A 630 -13.64 -11.83 -14.66
N GLY A 631 -12.53 -12.51 -14.95
CA GLY A 631 -11.60 -13.02 -13.93
C GLY A 631 -10.82 -11.93 -13.17
N LEU A 632 -10.76 -10.71 -13.71
CA LEU A 632 -10.16 -9.55 -13.05
C LEU A 632 -11.17 -8.76 -12.23
N ALA A 633 -12.46 -9.09 -12.25
CA ALA A 633 -13.45 -8.43 -11.41
C ALA A 633 -13.34 -8.91 -9.94
N PRO A 634 -13.39 -8.01 -8.94
CA PRO A 634 -13.62 -6.57 -9.04
C PRO A 634 -12.34 -5.70 -9.12
N PHE A 635 -11.17 -6.30 -9.32
CA PHE A 635 -9.86 -5.74 -8.99
C PHE A 635 -9.34 -4.62 -9.91
N LEU A 636 -8.60 -3.69 -9.33
CA LEU A 636 -7.93 -2.59 -10.01
C LEU A 636 -6.90 -3.09 -11.05
N VAL A 637 -6.84 -2.45 -12.20
CA VAL A 637 -5.74 -2.52 -13.18
C VAL A 637 -5.30 -1.09 -13.47
N LEU A 638 -4.00 -0.84 -13.39
CA LEU A 638 -3.41 0.46 -13.71
C LEU A 638 -3.08 0.55 -15.19
N ARG A 639 -3.32 1.71 -15.80
CA ARG A 639 -2.85 2.03 -17.15
C ARG A 639 -2.09 3.35 -17.15
N VAL A 640 -0.97 3.38 -17.86
CA VAL A 640 -0.21 4.60 -18.14
C VAL A 640 -0.07 4.74 -19.64
N ASN A 641 -0.43 5.92 -20.16
CA ASN A 641 -0.38 6.25 -21.59
C ASN A 641 -1.10 5.20 -22.48
N GLY A 642 -2.22 4.66 -21.98
CA GLY A 642 -3.03 3.64 -22.65
C GLY A 642 -2.55 2.19 -22.48
N VAL A 643 -1.44 1.94 -21.78
CA VAL A 643 -0.86 0.58 -21.62
C VAL A 643 -1.13 0.05 -20.21
N ARG A 644 -1.64 -1.19 -20.09
CA ARG A 644 -1.77 -1.88 -18.80
C ARG A 644 -0.40 -2.10 -18.15
N ILE A 645 -0.30 -1.78 -16.86
CA ILE A 645 0.95 -1.89 -16.11
C ILE A 645 0.87 -3.05 -15.13
N ALA A 646 1.74 -4.05 -15.30
CA ALA A 646 1.90 -5.13 -14.33
C ALA A 646 2.56 -4.54 -13.08
N ALA A 647 1.76 -4.24 -12.07
CA ALA A 647 2.21 -3.55 -10.87
C ALA A 647 3.05 -4.48 -10.00
N ARG A 648 4.34 -4.17 -9.87
CA ARG A 648 5.32 -4.95 -9.13
C ARG A 648 6.06 -4.00 -8.20
N GLY A 649 5.97 -4.25 -6.92
CA GLY A 649 6.49 -3.28 -5.97
C GLY A 649 6.26 -3.64 -4.53
N GLY A 650 6.10 -2.62 -3.70
CA GLY A 650 5.69 -2.77 -2.31
C GLY A 650 5.64 -1.45 -1.55
N SER A 651 5.27 -1.56 -0.27
CA SER A 651 5.15 -0.45 0.64
C SER A 651 6.50 0.02 1.15
N ILE A 652 6.59 1.33 1.37
CA ILE A 652 7.62 2.01 2.15
C ILE A 652 6.91 2.55 3.39
N GLY A 653 7.14 1.93 4.55
CA GLY A 653 6.53 2.36 5.81
C GLY A 653 7.01 3.74 6.25
N MET A 654 8.32 3.96 6.28
CA MET A 654 8.95 5.24 6.61
C MET A 654 10.36 5.31 6.01
N ASP A 655 10.77 6.49 5.57
CA ASP A 655 12.04 6.73 4.87
C ASP A 655 13.28 6.39 5.72
N ASP A 656 13.32 6.85 6.98
CA ASP A 656 14.38 6.64 7.94
C ASP A 656 13.80 6.95 9.33
N PHE A 657 14.06 6.09 10.32
CA PHE A 657 13.45 6.25 11.65
C PHE A 657 13.88 7.55 12.38
N MET A 658 15.00 8.15 11.99
CA MET A 658 15.45 9.45 12.49
C MET A 658 15.14 10.59 11.51
N LYS A 659 14.29 10.39 10.49
CA LYS A 659 13.96 11.38 9.44
C LYS A 659 15.18 12.02 8.78
N ARG A 660 16.22 11.22 8.51
CA ARG A 660 17.35 11.63 7.67
C ARG A 660 16.94 11.61 6.18
N VAL A 661 16.05 12.53 5.81
CA VAL A 661 15.34 12.57 4.51
C VAL A 661 16.15 13.18 3.33
N GLY A 662 17.44 13.44 3.54
CA GLY A 662 18.28 14.07 2.52
C GLY A 662 18.44 13.20 1.27
N ARG A 663 18.46 13.83 0.09
CA ARG A 663 18.54 13.12 -1.20
C ARG A 663 19.68 12.09 -1.26
N LYS A 664 20.89 12.42 -0.78
CA LYS A 664 22.05 11.50 -0.72
C LYS A 664 21.77 10.22 0.08
N ARG A 665 20.89 10.28 1.09
CA ARG A 665 20.47 9.11 1.89
C ARG A 665 19.43 8.28 1.13
N LEU A 666 18.47 8.94 0.47
CA LEU A 666 17.32 8.27 -0.14
C LEU A 666 17.62 7.68 -1.52
N GLU A 667 18.40 8.37 -2.35
CA GLU A 667 18.66 7.99 -3.74
C GLU A 667 19.17 6.54 -3.91
N PRO A 668 20.07 6.01 -3.06
CA PRO A 668 20.47 4.61 -3.17
C PRO A 668 19.32 3.61 -3.06
N PHE A 669 18.31 3.87 -2.21
CA PHE A 669 17.14 3.03 -2.12
C PHE A 669 16.37 3.03 -3.45
N PHE A 670 16.08 4.20 -4.02
CA PHE A 670 15.34 4.31 -5.28
C PHE A 670 16.08 3.65 -6.45
N LYS A 671 17.42 3.77 -6.50
CA LYS A 671 18.25 3.05 -7.47
C LYS A 671 18.13 1.53 -7.30
N LEU A 672 18.17 1.03 -6.06
CA LEU A 672 17.95 -0.40 -5.77
C LEU A 672 16.54 -0.89 -6.14
N HIS A 673 15.50 -0.07 -5.92
CA HIS A 673 14.13 -0.40 -6.35
C HIS A 673 14.06 -0.56 -7.87
N LYS A 674 14.63 0.40 -8.60
CA LYS A 674 14.71 0.33 -10.06
C LYS A 674 15.46 -0.94 -10.51
N ASP A 675 16.58 -1.26 -9.85
CA ASP A 675 17.40 -2.44 -10.12
C ASP A 675 16.67 -3.77 -9.81
N ALA A 676 15.73 -3.77 -8.86
CA ALA A 676 14.83 -4.89 -8.55
C ALA A 676 13.61 -4.98 -9.48
N HIS A 677 13.53 -4.11 -10.49
CA HIS A 677 12.38 -3.99 -11.39
C HIS A 677 11.06 -3.58 -10.71
N VAL A 678 11.16 -2.92 -9.55
CA VAL A 678 10.02 -2.23 -8.94
C VAL A 678 9.54 -1.14 -9.88
N ASN A 679 8.23 -1.05 -10.10
CA ASN A 679 7.59 0.03 -10.85
C ASN A 679 6.49 0.75 -10.07
N VAL A 680 6.10 0.25 -8.90
CA VAL A 680 5.19 0.91 -7.96
C VAL A 680 5.78 0.88 -6.55
N ILE A 681 5.69 1.98 -5.82
CA ILE A 681 5.91 2.05 -4.38
C ILE A 681 4.65 2.59 -3.71
N ARG A 682 4.29 2.04 -2.55
CA ARG A 682 3.21 2.59 -1.74
C ARG A 682 3.79 3.42 -0.59
N ASN A 683 3.44 4.70 -0.53
CA ASN A 683 3.73 5.57 0.60
C ASN A 683 2.70 5.30 1.71
N TRP A 684 2.95 4.24 2.47
CA TRP A 684 2.06 3.74 3.49
C TRP A 684 1.84 4.80 4.58
N VAL A 685 0.57 5.05 4.92
CA VAL A 685 0.11 6.04 5.92
C VAL A 685 0.72 7.44 5.70
N GLY A 686 1.09 7.78 4.46
CA GLY A 686 1.59 9.11 4.10
C GLY A 686 2.88 9.54 4.80
N GLN A 687 3.66 8.60 5.35
CA GLN A 687 4.81 8.89 6.22
C GLN A 687 5.99 9.54 5.48
N ASN A 688 6.00 9.49 4.15
CA ASN A 688 7.04 10.07 3.29
C ASN A 688 6.43 11.23 2.50
N THR A 689 6.71 12.48 2.89
CA THR A 689 6.08 13.67 2.30
C THR A 689 7.11 14.80 2.14
N GLN A 690 8.17 14.54 1.40
CA GLN A 690 9.26 15.47 1.12
C GLN A 690 9.56 15.49 -0.38
N ALA A 691 10.08 16.63 -0.89
CA ALA A 691 10.39 16.78 -2.31
C ALA A 691 11.34 15.68 -2.81
N SER A 692 12.39 15.35 -2.05
CA SER A 692 13.36 14.31 -2.42
C SER A 692 12.72 12.94 -2.68
N PHE A 693 11.66 12.58 -1.97
CA PHE A 693 10.97 11.29 -2.15
C PHE A 693 10.26 11.24 -3.51
N PHE A 694 9.42 12.23 -3.81
CA PHE A 694 8.68 12.28 -5.07
C PHE A 694 9.58 12.59 -6.27
N ASP A 695 10.61 13.44 -6.08
CA ASP A 695 11.64 13.72 -7.08
C ASP A 695 12.37 12.45 -7.52
N LEU A 696 12.77 11.62 -6.56
CA LEU A 696 13.44 10.35 -6.87
C LEU A 696 12.45 9.34 -7.48
N ALA A 697 11.20 9.31 -7.03
CA ALA A 697 10.18 8.47 -7.66
C ALA A 697 9.98 8.83 -9.14
N ASP A 698 9.90 10.13 -9.45
CA ASP A 698 9.78 10.64 -10.81
C ASP A 698 10.96 10.22 -11.68
N GLU A 699 12.19 10.45 -11.22
CA GLU A 699 13.42 10.21 -11.98
C GLU A 699 13.71 8.73 -12.24
N TYR A 700 13.35 7.87 -11.28
CA TYR A 700 13.57 6.43 -11.37
C TYR A 700 12.36 5.69 -11.99
N GLY A 701 11.30 6.40 -12.35
CA GLY A 701 10.10 5.83 -12.96
C GLY A 701 9.29 4.96 -11.99
N LEU A 702 9.29 5.29 -10.70
CA LEU A 702 8.53 4.56 -9.68
C LEU A 702 7.18 5.26 -9.48
N MET A 703 6.08 4.59 -9.81
CA MET A 703 4.75 5.11 -9.51
C MET A 703 4.50 5.09 -8.00
N VAL A 704 3.84 6.11 -7.48
CA VAL A 704 3.53 6.24 -6.05
C VAL A 704 2.03 6.11 -5.83
N MET A 705 1.62 5.12 -5.05
CA MET A 705 0.31 5.09 -4.39
C MET A 705 0.47 5.75 -3.02
N SER A 706 -0.19 6.87 -2.77
CA SER A 706 0.03 7.65 -1.55
C SER A 706 -1.17 7.63 -0.63
N ASP A 707 -0.96 7.15 0.59
CA ASP A 707 -1.95 7.20 1.65
C ASP A 707 -1.95 8.57 2.35
N PHE A 708 -3.04 8.89 3.05
CA PHE A 708 -3.07 9.87 4.13
C PHE A 708 -2.86 9.19 5.49
N TRP A 709 -2.78 10.00 6.54
CA TRP A 709 -2.24 9.64 7.86
C TRP A 709 -3.23 8.90 8.77
N GLU A 710 -3.95 7.92 8.20
CA GLU A 710 -4.85 7.02 8.93
C GLU A 710 -4.51 5.55 8.68
N SER A 711 -4.67 4.74 9.72
CA SER A 711 -4.33 3.31 9.81
C SER A 711 -4.99 2.78 11.06
N THR A 712 -5.26 1.49 11.34
CA THR A 712 -5.25 0.23 10.57
C THR A 712 -6.51 -0.59 10.91
N GLN A 713 -6.86 -1.58 10.07
CA GLN A 713 -7.86 -2.65 10.26
C GLN A 713 -9.19 -2.25 10.92
N ASP A 714 -9.70 -1.06 10.60
CA ASP A 714 -10.90 -0.48 11.23
C ASP A 714 -10.92 -0.55 12.77
N TYR A 715 -9.76 -0.42 13.44
CA TYR A 715 -9.71 -0.46 14.91
C TYR A 715 -8.89 0.66 15.58
N ASN A 716 -7.91 1.27 14.92
CA ASN A 716 -7.21 2.42 15.51
C ASN A 716 -8.16 3.61 15.66
N ILE A 717 -7.91 4.46 16.65
CA ILE A 717 -8.68 5.67 16.84
C ILE A 717 -8.55 6.64 15.64
N GLU A 718 -9.64 7.35 15.34
CA GLU A 718 -9.73 8.31 14.24
C GLU A 718 -9.05 9.64 14.59
N ALA A 719 -8.61 10.41 13.59
CA ALA A 719 -8.15 11.77 13.80
C ALA A 719 -9.28 12.66 14.36
N GLU A 720 -9.00 13.40 15.44
CA GLU A 720 -10.03 14.19 16.13
C GLU A 720 -10.35 15.51 15.39
N ASP A 721 -9.33 16.16 14.83
CA ASP A 721 -9.45 17.45 14.14
C ASP A 721 -9.45 17.26 12.62
N ALA A 722 -10.63 16.98 12.07
CA ALA A 722 -10.80 16.80 10.63
C ALA A 722 -10.41 18.05 9.81
N GLY A 723 -10.58 19.24 10.37
CA GLY A 723 -10.19 20.49 9.70
C GLY A 723 -8.67 20.62 9.56
N LEU A 724 -7.94 20.32 10.63
CA LEU A 724 -6.48 20.26 10.61
C LEU A 724 -5.96 19.20 9.63
N PHE A 725 -6.57 18.01 9.64
CA PHE A 725 -6.23 16.92 8.73
C PHE A 725 -6.42 17.32 7.28
N LEU A 726 -7.61 17.79 6.90
CA LEU A 726 -7.92 18.20 5.53
C LEU A 726 -7.08 19.42 5.08
N GLY A 727 -6.74 20.33 5.99
CA GLY A 727 -5.85 21.45 5.71
C GLY A 727 -4.42 21.01 5.38
N ASN A 728 -3.88 20.03 6.12
CA ASN A 728 -2.58 19.44 5.81
C ASN A 728 -2.65 18.67 4.48
N ALA A 729 -3.69 17.87 4.27
CA ALA A 729 -3.88 17.09 3.05
C ALA A 729 -3.93 17.99 1.80
N ARG A 730 -4.66 19.11 1.90
CA ARG A 730 -4.74 20.11 0.82
C ARG A 730 -3.38 20.71 0.47
N ASP A 731 -2.58 21.11 1.46
CA ASP A 731 -1.23 21.64 1.20
C ASP A 731 -0.32 20.60 0.52
N VAL A 732 -0.38 19.34 0.96
CA VAL A 732 0.39 18.23 0.37
C VAL A 732 -0.01 17.99 -1.08
N VAL A 733 -1.31 17.90 -1.37
CA VAL A 733 -1.81 17.69 -2.73
C VAL A 733 -1.41 18.86 -3.63
N GLN A 734 -1.65 20.10 -3.21
CA GLN A 734 -1.25 21.30 -3.98
C GLN A 734 0.26 21.34 -4.25
N ARG A 735 1.07 20.96 -3.26
CA ARG A 735 2.52 20.94 -3.33
C ARG A 735 3.05 19.87 -4.29
N PHE A 736 2.43 18.69 -4.32
CA PHE A 736 3.01 17.52 -4.99
C PHE A 736 2.22 16.95 -6.18
N ARG A 737 1.01 17.46 -6.50
CA ARG A 737 0.16 16.99 -7.62
C ARG A 737 0.80 17.02 -9.01
N ASN A 738 1.90 17.76 -9.20
CA ASN A 738 2.63 17.83 -10.47
C ASN A 738 3.65 16.70 -10.65
N HIS A 739 3.92 15.89 -9.62
CA HIS A 739 4.79 14.72 -9.74
C HIS A 739 4.12 13.64 -10.61
N PRO A 740 4.70 13.28 -11.77
CA PRO A 740 4.19 12.18 -12.58
C PRO A 740 4.33 10.82 -11.90
N SER A 741 5.08 10.67 -10.82
CA SER A 741 5.11 9.42 -10.06
C SER A 741 3.78 9.12 -9.36
N ILE A 742 3.13 10.12 -8.73
CA ILE A 742 1.89 9.90 -7.96
C ILE A 742 0.77 9.42 -8.89
N ILE A 743 0.19 8.25 -8.64
CA ILE A 743 -0.87 7.66 -9.48
C ILE A 743 -2.19 7.48 -8.76
N LEU A 744 -2.23 7.55 -7.43
CA LEU A 744 -3.40 7.14 -6.67
C LEU A 744 -3.29 7.71 -5.25
N TRP A 745 -4.43 8.12 -4.69
CA TRP A 745 -4.54 8.59 -3.32
C TRP A 745 -5.40 7.61 -2.49
N PHE A 746 -4.88 7.16 -1.34
CA PHE A 746 -5.64 6.35 -0.38
C PHE A 746 -6.09 7.18 0.82
N GLY A 747 -7.35 7.03 1.23
CA GLY A 747 -7.88 7.66 2.43
C GLY A 747 -7.26 7.08 3.69
N ARG A 748 -7.22 5.75 3.80
CA ARG A 748 -6.78 5.03 4.99
C ARG A 748 -6.12 3.68 4.67
N ASN A 749 -5.14 3.32 5.49
CA ASN A 749 -4.60 1.97 5.53
C ASN A 749 -5.57 0.96 6.18
N GLU A 750 -5.85 -0.14 5.48
CA GLU A 750 -6.64 -1.28 5.99
C GLU A 750 -8.03 -0.92 6.55
N GLY A 751 -8.68 0.12 6.03
CA GLY A 751 -9.99 0.55 6.50
C GLY A 751 -10.59 1.64 5.63
N VAL A 752 -11.66 2.29 6.10
CA VAL A 752 -12.25 3.48 5.46
C VAL A 752 -12.29 4.63 6.48
N PRO A 753 -11.82 5.85 6.14
CA PRO A 753 -11.88 6.98 7.06
C PRO A 753 -13.30 7.26 7.55
N GLN A 754 -13.49 7.81 8.74
CA GLN A 754 -14.80 8.30 9.17
C GLN A 754 -15.46 9.23 8.11
N PRO A 755 -16.81 9.27 7.98
CA PRO A 755 -17.49 9.93 6.87
C PRO A 755 -17.05 11.37 6.58
N VAL A 756 -16.85 12.19 7.62
CA VAL A 756 -16.41 13.59 7.48
C VAL A 756 -15.03 13.72 6.82
N LEU A 757 -14.12 12.79 7.09
CA LEU A 757 -12.80 12.75 6.47
C LEU A 757 -12.86 12.11 5.09
N ASN A 758 -13.55 10.98 4.94
CA ASN A 758 -13.64 10.30 3.65
C ASN A 758 -14.25 11.19 2.55
N GLU A 759 -15.39 11.81 2.85
CA GLU A 759 -16.08 12.72 1.92
C GLU A 759 -15.30 14.04 1.75
N GLY A 760 -14.64 14.50 2.82
CA GLY A 760 -13.78 15.68 2.78
C GLY A 760 -12.55 15.50 1.88
N LEU A 761 -11.92 14.32 1.93
CA LEU A 761 -10.78 13.96 1.10
C LEU A 761 -11.18 13.80 -0.36
N ASP A 762 -12.25 13.06 -0.67
CA ASP A 762 -12.78 12.95 -2.04
C ASP A 762 -13.06 14.33 -2.64
N SER A 763 -13.81 15.17 -1.91
CA SER A 763 -14.16 16.52 -2.38
C SER A 763 -12.92 17.40 -2.60
N MET A 764 -11.97 17.38 -1.65
CA MET A 764 -10.73 18.15 -1.75
C MET A 764 -9.86 17.68 -2.92
N LEU A 765 -9.74 16.36 -3.13
CA LEU A 765 -8.95 15.81 -4.23
C LEU A 765 -9.56 16.12 -5.59
N ARG A 766 -10.88 16.10 -5.72
CA ARG A 766 -11.55 16.53 -6.97
C ARG A 766 -11.34 18.01 -7.26
N GLU A 767 -11.29 18.85 -6.23
CA GLU A 767 -11.05 20.29 -6.36
C GLU A 767 -9.60 20.61 -6.71
N GLU A 768 -8.64 19.96 -6.03
CA GLU A 768 -7.22 20.31 -6.10
C GLU A 768 -6.42 19.49 -7.11
N ASP A 769 -6.79 18.24 -7.37
CA ASP A 769 -6.11 17.39 -8.33
C ASP A 769 -7.05 17.08 -9.50
N GLY A 770 -8.07 16.26 -9.23
CA GLY A 770 -9.07 15.82 -10.19
C GLY A 770 -8.55 14.90 -11.30
N THR A 771 -7.24 14.62 -11.37
CA THR A 771 -6.64 13.79 -12.45
C THR A 771 -6.33 12.37 -12.03
N ARG A 772 -6.48 12.04 -10.74
CA ARG A 772 -6.10 10.74 -10.16
C ARG A 772 -7.25 10.15 -9.37
N LEU A 773 -7.28 8.82 -9.34
CA LEU A 773 -8.21 8.06 -8.50
C LEU A 773 -7.94 8.31 -7.01
N TYR A 774 -9.00 8.58 -6.26
CA TYR A 774 -9.05 8.44 -4.81
C TYR A 774 -9.71 7.12 -4.46
N MET A 775 -9.16 6.39 -3.50
CA MET A 775 -9.78 5.20 -2.93
C MET A 775 -9.79 5.33 -1.42
N ALA A 776 -10.96 5.22 -0.81
CA ALA A 776 -11.09 5.28 0.64
C ALA A 776 -10.27 4.21 1.39
N SER A 777 -10.12 3.00 0.83
CA SER A 777 -9.41 1.87 1.45
C SER A 777 -8.20 1.42 0.64
N SER A 778 -7.10 1.14 1.33
CA SER A 778 -5.87 0.68 0.69
C SER A 778 -5.81 -0.80 0.34
N ASN A 779 -6.74 -1.66 0.81
CA ASN A 779 -6.55 -3.12 0.71
C ASN A 779 -7.75 -3.96 0.26
N ARG A 780 -9.01 -3.56 0.45
CA ARG A 780 -10.16 -4.48 0.22
C ARG A 780 -11.11 -4.05 -0.91
N ILE A 781 -11.26 -2.75 -1.13
CA ILE A 781 -12.24 -2.23 -2.09
C ILE A 781 -11.58 -2.15 -3.46
N ASN A 782 -12.10 -2.92 -4.41
CA ASN A 782 -11.48 -3.15 -5.73
C ASN A 782 -10.02 -3.62 -5.66
N LEU A 783 -9.60 -4.19 -4.53
CA LEU A 783 -8.26 -4.70 -4.24
C LEU A 783 -8.39 -6.07 -3.58
N HIS A 784 -7.26 -6.75 -3.41
CA HIS A 784 -7.19 -8.00 -2.68
C HIS A 784 -6.70 -7.77 -1.25
N ASP A 785 -7.39 -8.38 -0.28
CA ASP A 785 -7.09 -8.33 1.16
C ASP A 785 -5.57 -8.45 1.45
N SER A 786 -5.13 -7.78 2.52
CA SER A 786 -3.74 -7.79 2.94
C SER A 786 -3.26 -9.15 3.42
N GLY A 787 -1.95 -9.35 3.34
CA GLY A 787 -1.27 -10.57 3.73
C GLY A 787 -1.24 -11.64 2.64
N PRO A 788 -0.70 -12.82 2.94
CA PRO A 788 -0.14 -13.24 4.23
C PRO A 788 1.09 -12.41 4.60
N TYR A 789 1.43 -12.39 5.89
CA TYR A 789 2.63 -11.71 6.41
C TYR A 789 3.66 -12.69 6.99
N ASN A 790 3.25 -13.93 7.25
CA ASN A 790 4.11 -15.02 7.69
C ASN A 790 4.52 -15.91 6.52
N TRP A 791 5.46 -16.82 6.73
CA TRP A 791 5.87 -17.75 5.68
C TRP A 791 4.75 -18.68 5.27
N ARG A 792 4.60 -18.84 3.95
CA ARG A 792 3.71 -19.78 3.30
C ARG A 792 4.51 -20.64 2.32
N PRO A 793 4.10 -21.90 2.09
CA PRO A 793 4.70 -22.69 1.04
C PRO A 793 4.63 -21.94 -0.29
N PRO A 794 5.74 -21.87 -1.07
CA PRO A 794 5.81 -21.11 -2.32
C PRO A 794 4.67 -21.39 -3.31
N GLU A 795 4.20 -22.63 -3.39
CA GLU A 795 3.07 -23.04 -4.24
C GLU A 795 1.76 -22.29 -3.93
N LYS A 796 1.58 -21.82 -2.69
CA LYS A 796 0.36 -21.10 -2.28
C LYS A 796 0.20 -19.75 -2.97
N TYR A 797 1.28 -19.12 -3.44
CA TYR A 797 1.19 -17.88 -4.21
C TYR A 797 0.62 -18.07 -5.63
N PHE A 798 0.62 -19.31 -6.14
CA PHE A 798 0.01 -19.67 -7.41
C PHE A 798 -1.45 -20.16 -7.27
N THR A 799 -1.91 -20.39 -6.04
CA THR A 799 -3.21 -21.03 -5.77
C THR A 799 -4.07 -20.20 -4.83
N GLU A 800 -3.70 -20.11 -3.55
CA GLU A 800 -4.49 -19.41 -2.52
C GLU A 800 -4.36 -17.88 -2.58
N TYR A 801 -3.18 -17.38 -2.95
CA TYR A 801 -2.88 -15.94 -2.99
C TYR A 801 -2.70 -15.42 -4.42
N SER A 802 -3.39 -16.04 -5.38
CA SER A 802 -3.16 -15.89 -6.82
C SER A 802 -4.12 -14.92 -7.52
N LYS A 803 -4.73 -13.97 -6.79
CA LYS A 803 -5.81 -13.14 -7.32
C LYS A 803 -5.62 -11.65 -7.08
N GLY A 804 -6.06 -10.88 -8.07
CA GLY A 804 -6.33 -9.45 -8.05
C GLY A 804 -5.11 -8.56 -7.99
N PHE A 805 -5.31 -7.43 -7.30
CA PHE A 805 -4.28 -6.46 -6.96
C PHE A 805 -4.08 -6.48 -5.45
N ALA A 806 -3.05 -7.16 -4.97
CA ALA A 806 -2.71 -7.16 -3.54
C ALA A 806 -1.69 -6.05 -3.25
N VAL A 807 -2.03 -5.19 -2.29
CA VAL A 807 -1.20 -4.05 -1.87
C VAL A 807 -0.18 -4.38 -0.79
N GLU A 808 -0.35 -5.51 -0.12
CA GLU A 808 0.46 -5.95 1.02
C GLU A 808 0.56 -7.47 1.03
N VAL A 809 1.73 -7.99 0.68
CA VAL A 809 2.07 -9.41 0.82
C VAL A 809 3.47 -9.50 1.39
N GLY A 810 3.65 -10.21 2.48
CA GLY A 810 4.91 -10.30 3.18
C GLY A 810 5.29 -11.72 3.57
N THR A 811 6.57 -11.92 3.80
CA THR A 811 7.11 -13.12 4.42
C THR A 811 8.38 -12.74 5.19
N PRO A 812 8.75 -13.44 6.27
CA PRO A 812 9.97 -13.11 7.02
C PRO A 812 11.20 -13.01 6.10
N SER A 813 12.08 -12.04 6.38
CA SER A 813 13.31 -11.81 5.61
C SER A 813 14.45 -11.39 6.53
N PHE A 814 15.21 -12.40 6.92
CA PHE A 814 16.35 -12.22 7.79
C PHE A 814 17.47 -11.49 7.03
N PRO A 815 18.13 -10.48 7.62
CA PRO A 815 19.16 -9.75 6.94
C PRO A 815 20.38 -10.60 6.63
N THR A 816 21.22 -10.07 5.75
CA THR A 816 22.54 -10.63 5.51
C THR A 816 23.35 -10.70 6.81
N LEU A 817 24.29 -11.64 6.87
CA LEU A 817 25.21 -11.76 8.00
C LEU A 817 25.89 -10.42 8.33
N GLU A 818 26.38 -9.70 7.31
CA GLU A 818 27.08 -8.42 7.49
C GLU A 818 26.17 -7.31 8.04
N SER A 819 24.90 -7.28 7.63
CA SER A 819 23.92 -6.32 8.14
C SER A 819 23.54 -6.66 9.58
N TRP A 820 23.29 -7.93 9.88
CA TRP A 820 22.91 -8.38 11.22
C TRP A 820 24.02 -8.14 12.24
N GLU A 821 25.27 -8.43 11.87
CA GLU A 821 26.43 -8.19 12.73
C GLU A 821 26.66 -6.70 13.04
N ARG A 822 26.24 -5.79 12.16
CA ARG A 822 26.33 -4.33 12.40
C ARG A 822 25.24 -3.81 13.33
N ALA A 823 24.09 -4.47 13.39
CA ALA A 823 22.96 -4.08 14.25
C ALA A 823 22.99 -4.78 15.62
N ILE A 824 23.50 -6.01 15.70
CA ILE A 824 23.38 -6.85 16.89
C ILE A 824 24.74 -7.04 17.59
N PRO A 825 24.84 -6.78 18.91
CA PRO A 825 26.05 -7.01 19.68
C PRO A 825 26.55 -8.46 19.61
N ALA A 826 27.87 -8.66 19.59
CA ALA A 826 28.48 -9.98 19.39
C ALA A 826 28.01 -11.06 20.38
N SER A 827 27.74 -10.70 21.64
CA SER A 827 27.23 -11.59 22.69
C SER A 827 25.79 -12.07 22.49
N GLU A 828 25.03 -11.45 21.57
CA GLU A 828 23.59 -11.66 21.40
C GLU A 828 23.22 -12.09 19.98
N ARG A 829 24.23 -12.32 19.14
CA ARG A 829 24.10 -12.79 17.76
C ARG A 829 23.69 -14.25 17.63
N TRP A 830 23.81 -15.07 18.68
CA TRP A 830 23.35 -16.46 18.68
C TRP A 830 23.37 -17.03 20.11
N PRO A 831 22.34 -17.77 20.57
CA PRO A 831 21.06 -18.04 19.90
C PRO A 831 20.10 -16.83 19.90
N ILE A 832 18.89 -17.01 19.37
CA ILE A 832 17.81 -16.00 19.36
C ILE A 832 17.61 -15.42 20.78
N SER A 833 17.53 -14.10 20.88
CA SER A 833 17.42 -13.34 22.14
C SER A 833 16.34 -12.25 22.07
N ASP A 834 16.09 -11.54 23.16
CA ASP A 834 15.19 -10.38 23.15
C ASP A 834 15.65 -9.29 22.17
N THR A 835 16.95 -9.17 21.92
CA THR A 835 17.49 -8.22 20.93
C THR A 835 17.11 -8.61 19.50
N TRP A 836 16.94 -9.89 19.20
CA TRP A 836 16.39 -10.32 17.92
C TRP A 836 14.92 -9.92 17.79
N ALA A 837 14.13 -10.15 18.85
CA ALA A 837 12.73 -9.75 18.87
C ALA A 837 12.59 -8.23 18.76
N TYR A 838 13.43 -7.46 19.47
CA TYR A 838 13.44 -6.00 19.36
C TYR A 838 13.66 -5.57 17.91
N HIS A 839 14.54 -6.26 17.16
CA HIS A 839 14.77 -6.06 15.72
C HIS A 839 13.86 -6.94 14.84
N ASP A 840 12.59 -7.05 15.22
CA ASP A 840 11.46 -7.62 14.47
C ASP A 840 11.43 -9.16 14.26
N TRP A 841 12.31 -9.94 14.88
CA TRP A 841 12.30 -11.41 14.75
C TRP A 841 11.32 -12.09 15.74
N HIS A 842 10.03 -11.89 15.53
CA HIS A 842 8.98 -12.25 16.50
C HIS A 842 8.32 -13.62 16.31
N GLN A 843 7.96 -14.26 17.42
CA GLN A 843 7.26 -15.56 17.42
C GLN A 843 5.73 -15.44 17.40
N THR A 844 5.20 -14.22 17.51
CA THR A 844 3.76 -13.90 17.55
C THR A 844 3.47 -12.73 16.59
N GLY A 845 2.20 -12.32 16.50
CA GLY A 845 1.78 -11.23 15.61
C GLY A 845 1.61 -11.67 14.15
N ASN A 846 1.35 -10.70 13.27
CA ASN A 846 1.12 -10.94 11.84
C ASN A 846 2.34 -11.58 11.15
N GLY A 847 3.53 -11.09 11.49
CA GLY A 847 4.81 -11.54 10.95
C GLY A 847 5.42 -12.77 11.64
N ALA A 848 4.67 -13.49 12.48
CA ALA A 848 5.20 -14.57 13.31
C ALA A 848 6.08 -15.55 12.51
N VAL A 849 7.35 -15.68 12.93
CA VAL A 849 8.39 -16.41 12.19
C VAL A 849 8.32 -17.92 12.36
N LYS A 850 7.40 -18.44 13.19
CA LYS A 850 7.32 -19.87 13.48
C LYS A 850 7.17 -20.74 12.22
N SER A 851 6.31 -20.36 11.27
CA SER A 851 6.14 -21.13 10.03
C SER A 851 7.41 -21.12 9.17
N PHE A 852 8.17 -20.02 9.20
CA PHE A 852 9.45 -19.88 8.51
C PHE A 852 10.52 -20.78 9.14
N THR A 853 10.63 -20.78 10.48
CA THR A 853 11.60 -21.63 11.18
C THR A 853 11.25 -23.12 11.10
N ASP A 854 9.95 -23.46 11.12
CA ASP A 854 9.50 -24.85 10.93
C ASP A 854 9.83 -25.35 9.52
N ALA A 855 9.65 -24.51 8.49
CA ALA A 855 10.03 -24.82 7.11
C ALA A 855 11.55 -24.97 6.97
N MET A 856 12.33 -24.05 7.56
CA MET A 856 13.79 -24.13 7.59
C MET A 856 14.28 -25.47 8.19
N ASP A 857 13.72 -25.86 9.34
CA ASP A 857 14.07 -27.10 10.02
C ASP A 857 13.72 -28.32 9.16
N ARG A 858 12.54 -28.31 8.52
CA ARG A 858 12.04 -29.42 7.70
C ARG A 858 12.87 -29.58 6.42
N GLU A 859 13.11 -28.48 5.70
CA GLU A 859 13.77 -28.48 4.39
C GLU A 859 15.30 -28.57 4.47
N PHE A 860 15.91 -27.92 5.46
CA PHE A 860 17.37 -27.74 5.51
C PHE A 860 18.04 -28.25 6.78
N GLY A 861 17.25 -28.61 7.80
CA GLY A 861 17.70 -29.03 9.11
C GLY A 861 17.98 -27.86 10.06
N LYS A 862 17.95 -28.14 11.37
CA LYS A 862 18.14 -27.14 12.43
C LYS A 862 19.45 -26.37 12.29
N PRO A 863 19.43 -25.03 12.36
CA PRO A 863 20.64 -24.23 12.30
C PRO A 863 21.49 -24.37 13.57
N GLY A 864 22.80 -24.53 13.41
CA GLY A 864 23.75 -24.66 14.53
C GLY A 864 24.45 -23.37 14.95
N SER A 865 24.43 -22.34 14.10
CA SER A 865 25.13 -21.07 14.29
C SER A 865 24.46 -19.96 13.46
N LEU A 866 24.79 -18.69 13.72
CA LEU A 866 24.27 -17.57 12.93
C LEU A 866 24.59 -17.67 11.42
N PRO A 867 25.83 -17.99 10.96
CA PRO A 867 26.08 -18.18 9.53
C PRO A 867 25.28 -19.33 8.90
N ASP A 868 25.03 -20.40 9.67
CA ASP A 868 24.20 -21.53 9.21
C ASP A 868 22.71 -21.17 9.17
N PHE A 869 22.24 -20.35 10.11
CA PHE A 869 20.91 -19.77 10.12
C PHE A 869 20.69 -18.86 8.91
N GLU A 870 21.59 -17.89 8.70
CA GLU A 870 21.49 -16.93 7.61
C GLU A 870 21.47 -17.63 6.26
N ARG A 871 22.43 -18.52 5.95
CA ARG A 871 22.45 -19.18 4.63
C ARG A 871 21.17 -19.98 4.33
N LYS A 872 20.50 -20.52 5.36
CA LYS A 872 19.21 -21.24 5.22
C LYS A 872 18.04 -20.27 5.09
N ALA A 873 18.04 -19.17 5.84
CA ALA A 873 17.05 -18.11 5.69
C ALA A 873 17.09 -17.51 4.28
N GLN A 874 18.29 -17.23 3.76
CA GLN A 874 18.46 -16.69 2.41
C GLN A 874 17.95 -17.65 1.30
N MET A 875 18.00 -18.97 1.50
CA MET A 875 17.40 -19.94 0.56
C MET A 875 15.87 -19.80 0.54
N LEU A 876 15.24 -19.80 1.72
CA LEU A 876 13.78 -19.64 1.84
C LEU A 876 13.32 -18.28 1.30
N GLU A 877 14.05 -17.22 1.61
CA GLU A 877 13.75 -15.86 1.15
C GLU A 877 13.85 -15.72 -0.37
N TYR A 878 14.92 -16.26 -0.99
CA TYR A 878 15.04 -16.21 -2.44
C TYR A 878 13.84 -16.91 -3.11
N GLU A 879 13.45 -18.08 -2.61
CA GLU A 879 12.36 -18.86 -3.17
C GLU A 879 10.98 -18.21 -2.93
N SER A 880 10.70 -17.77 -1.71
CA SER A 880 9.39 -17.22 -1.34
C SER A 880 9.12 -15.89 -2.04
N TYR A 881 10.10 -14.97 -2.07
CA TYR A 881 9.94 -13.69 -2.76
C TYR A 881 9.88 -13.86 -4.27
N ARG A 882 10.60 -14.83 -4.85
CA ARG A 882 10.43 -15.18 -6.26
C ARG A 882 9.01 -15.71 -6.53
N ALA A 883 8.50 -16.61 -5.70
CA ALA A 883 7.18 -17.22 -5.86
C ALA A 883 6.03 -16.22 -5.75
N ILE A 884 6.14 -15.17 -4.94
CA ILE A 884 5.12 -14.10 -4.86
C ILE A 884 4.85 -13.49 -6.24
N PHE A 885 5.91 -13.17 -7.00
CA PHE A 885 5.78 -12.52 -8.31
C PHE A 885 5.62 -13.52 -9.46
N GLU A 886 6.21 -14.71 -9.37
CA GLU A 886 5.93 -15.78 -10.34
C GLU A 886 4.46 -16.23 -10.26
N GLY A 887 3.88 -16.26 -9.05
CA GLY A 887 2.45 -16.52 -8.83
C GLY A 887 1.56 -15.45 -9.46
N MET A 888 1.93 -14.17 -9.33
CA MET A 888 1.27 -13.07 -10.06
C MET A 888 1.36 -13.29 -11.58
N ASN A 889 2.54 -13.59 -12.10
CA ASN A 889 2.75 -13.81 -13.54
C ASN A 889 1.91 -14.96 -14.09
N ALA A 890 1.72 -16.03 -13.33
CA ALA A 890 0.94 -17.21 -13.76
C ALA A 890 -0.52 -16.88 -14.10
N GLY A 891 -1.10 -15.86 -13.48
CA GLY A 891 -2.46 -15.37 -13.75
C GLY A 891 -2.52 -13.94 -14.31
N LEU A 892 -1.43 -13.41 -14.85
CA LEU A 892 -1.35 -12.01 -15.27
C LEU A 892 -2.34 -11.70 -16.41
N TRP A 893 -3.19 -10.70 -16.19
CA TRP A 893 -4.30 -10.28 -17.05
C TRP A 893 -5.50 -11.22 -17.17
N THR A 894 -5.51 -12.32 -16.43
CA THR A 894 -6.68 -13.18 -16.31
C THR A 894 -7.27 -13.12 -14.91
N GLU A 895 -6.41 -13.16 -13.90
CA GLU A 895 -6.79 -13.13 -12.49
C GLU A 895 -5.98 -12.09 -11.69
N ASN A 896 -4.77 -11.75 -12.14
CA ASN A 896 -3.84 -10.85 -11.46
C ASN A 896 -3.54 -9.60 -12.27
N SER A 897 -3.31 -8.50 -11.55
CA SER A 897 -2.89 -7.22 -12.13
C SER A 897 -1.76 -6.56 -11.33
N GLY A 898 -1.62 -6.89 -10.04
CA GLY A 898 -0.61 -6.28 -9.18
C GLY A 898 -0.25 -7.09 -7.95
N ARG A 899 1.03 -7.04 -7.58
CA ARG A 899 1.56 -7.54 -6.31
C ARG A 899 2.52 -6.54 -5.68
N MET A 900 2.23 -6.18 -4.44
CA MET A 900 2.98 -5.23 -3.66
C MET A 900 3.44 -5.89 -2.36
N LEU A 901 4.74 -5.82 -2.10
CA LEU A 901 5.32 -6.35 -0.88
C LEU A 901 4.96 -5.50 0.33
N TRP A 902 4.63 -6.16 1.43
CA TRP A 902 4.90 -5.64 2.77
C TRP A 902 6.22 -6.29 3.16
N MET A 903 7.38 -5.64 3.02
CA MET A 903 7.68 -4.28 2.54
C MET A 903 8.89 -4.31 1.59
N THR A 904 9.24 -3.18 0.99
CA THR A 904 10.44 -3.12 0.12
C THR A 904 11.70 -2.74 0.89
N GLN A 905 11.59 -1.81 1.83
CA GLN A 905 12.71 -1.32 2.63
C GLN A 905 12.27 -1.04 4.08
N PRO A 906 13.15 -1.23 5.07
CA PRO A 906 12.88 -0.89 6.45
C PRO A 906 13.41 0.51 6.79
N ALA A 907 12.76 1.17 7.75
CA ALA A 907 13.21 2.48 8.25
C ALA A 907 14.42 2.39 9.20
N TRP A 908 14.67 1.18 9.73
CA TRP A 908 15.67 0.89 10.76
C TRP A 908 16.20 -0.56 10.56
N PRO A 909 17.25 -1.03 11.27
CA PRO A 909 17.69 -2.42 11.16
C PRO A 909 16.59 -3.37 11.64
N SER A 910 16.02 -4.11 10.70
CA SER A 910 14.86 -4.98 10.91
C SER A 910 15.15 -6.37 10.36
N SER A 911 14.35 -7.37 10.72
CA SER A 911 14.42 -8.75 10.19
C SER A 911 13.10 -9.25 9.59
N ALA A 912 12.17 -8.33 9.31
CA ALA A 912 10.88 -8.65 8.75
C ALA A 912 10.71 -8.01 7.38
N TRP A 913 10.09 -8.76 6.45
CA TRP A 913 9.36 -8.25 5.29
C TRP A 913 10.11 -7.51 4.19
N GLN A 914 11.31 -7.00 4.44
CA GLN A 914 12.11 -6.23 3.49
C GLN A 914 12.80 -7.08 2.42
N ILE A 915 13.22 -6.44 1.32
CA ILE A 915 14.15 -7.05 0.35
C ILE A 915 15.59 -6.54 0.52
N LEU A 916 15.78 -5.42 1.21
CA LEU A 916 17.08 -4.79 1.46
C LEU A 916 17.15 -4.26 2.89
N SER A 917 18.36 -4.06 3.41
CA SER A 917 18.60 -3.50 4.75
C SER A 917 18.51 -1.97 4.78
N SER A 918 18.30 -1.37 5.96
CA SER A 918 18.27 0.10 6.20
C SER A 918 19.59 0.84 5.88
N ASP A 919 20.60 0.11 5.42
CA ASP A 919 21.94 0.54 5.03
C ASP A 919 22.32 0.08 3.62
N TYR A 920 21.32 -0.29 2.80
CA TYR A 920 21.43 -0.63 1.38
C TYR A 920 21.96 -2.03 1.06
N ASP A 921 22.23 -2.90 2.04
CA ASP A 921 22.62 -4.29 1.74
C ASP A 921 21.45 -5.08 1.14
N THR A 922 21.72 -5.99 0.20
CA THR A 922 20.69 -6.72 -0.57
C THR A 922 20.64 -8.20 -0.21
N HIS A 923 19.44 -8.69 0.11
CA HIS A 923 19.20 -10.05 0.62
C HIS A 923 18.90 -11.03 -0.51
N GLY A 924 18.75 -12.32 -0.21
CA GLY A 924 18.20 -13.31 -1.13
C GLY A 924 16.80 -12.90 -1.62
N ALA A 925 15.99 -12.30 -0.74
CA ALA A 925 14.69 -11.71 -1.07
C ALA A 925 14.75 -10.68 -2.22
N PHE A 926 15.77 -9.80 -2.24
CA PHE A 926 16.00 -8.85 -3.33
C PHE A 926 16.18 -9.55 -4.67
N TYR A 927 17.04 -10.57 -4.71
CA TYR A 927 17.35 -11.27 -5.96
C TYR A 927 16.23 -12.22 -6.38
N GLY A 928 15.46 -12.77 -5.43
CA GLY A 928 14.23 -13.51 -5.72
C GLY A 928 13.18 -12.63 -6.41
N MET A 929 12.90 -11.44 -5.84
CA MET A 929 12.01 -10.46 -6.47
C MET A 929 12.54 -9.97 -7.81
N LYS A 930 13.81 -9.56 -7.87
CA LYS A 930 14.46 -9.06 -9.09
C LYS A 930 14.36 -10.09 -10.21
N LYS A 931 14.60 -11.37 -9.90
CA LYS A 931 14.49 -12.47 -10.85
C LYS A 931 13.08 -12.61 -11.40
N ALA A 932 12.07 -12.73 -10.53
CA ALA A 932 10.68 -12.92 -10.94
C ALA A 932 10.06 -11.70 -11.67
N SER A 933 10.68 -10.52 -11.49
CA SER A 933 10.22 -9.25 -12.06
C SER A 933 10.99 -8.83 -13.32
N GLU A 934 11.82 -9.71 -13.89
CA GLU A 934 12.55 -9.42 -15.14
C GLU A 934 11.59 -8.94 -16.26
N PRO A 935 12.02 -8.02 -17.14
CA PRO A 935 11.21 -7.56 -18.26
C PRO A 935 10.81 -8.68 -19.24
N VAL A 936 11.67 -9.68 -19.41
CA VAL A 936 11.37 -10.96 -20.07
C VAL A 936 11.80 -12.03 -19.09
N HIS A 937 10.89 -12.94 -18.74
CA HIS A 937 11.14 -13.88 -17.65
C HIS A 937 10.69 -15.30 -18.03
N VAL A 938 11.55 -16.29 -17.79
CA VAL A 938 11.17 -17.71 -17.87
C VAL A 938 10.98 -18.27 -16.46
N GLN A 939 9.86 -18.93 -16.23
CA GLN A 939 9.53 -19.51 -14.92
C GLN A 939 8.87 -20.88 -15.05
N MET A 940 8.86 -21.62 -13.96
CA MET A 940 8.11 -22.86 -13.77
C MET A 940 7.03 -22.64 -12.71
N ASN A 941 5.77 -22.77 -13.09
CA ASN A 941 4.65 -22.72 -12.16
C ASN A 941 4.70 -23.93 -11.24
N LEU A 942 4.75 -23.69 -9.93
CA LEU A 942 4.99 -24.75 -8.94
C LEU A 942 3.88 -25.81 -8.84
N PRO A 943 2.57 -25.48 -8.95
CA PRO A 943 1.52 -26.49 -8.75
C PRO A 943 1.50 -27.60 -9.81
N ASP A 944 1.85 -27.26 -11.06
CA ASP A 944 1.71 -28.15 -12.22
C ASP A 944 3.03 -28.36 -12.99
N HIS A 945 4.12 -27.71 -12.57
CA HIS A 945 5.42 -27.68 -13.24
C HIS A 945 5.36 -27.22 -14.71
N LYS A 946 4.39 -26.36 -15.02
CA LYS A 946 4.29 -25.74 -16.35
C LYS A 946 5.33 -24.65 -16.50
N VAL A 947 6.15 -24.74 -17.54
CA VAL A 947 7.12 -23.72 -17.92
C VAL A 947 6.45 -22.70 -18.83
N ILE A 948 6.54 -21.43 -18.45
CA ILE A 948 5.97 -20.30 -19.19
C ILE A 948 7.04 -19.25 -19.50
N LEU A 949 6.79 -18.44 -20.53
CA LEU A 949 7.53 -17.24 -20.88
C LEU A 949 6.64 -16.02 -20.62
N VAL A 950 7.16 -15.05 -19.87
CA VAL A 950 6.50 -13.78 -19.55
C VAL A 950 7.19 -12.67 -20.33
N ASN A 951 6.43 -11.88 -21.10
CA ASN A 951 6.93 -10.69 -21.77
C ASN A 951 6.26 -9.44 -21.19
N ASN A 952 6.90 -8.82 -20.20
CA ASN A 952 6.43 -7.58 -19.58
C ASN A 952 6.81 -6.33 -20.41
N ARG A 953 7.56 -6.49 -21.51
CA ARG A 953 7.88 -5.38 -22.43
C ARG A 953 6.70 -5.09 -23.35
N MET A 954 6.68 -3.88 -23.93
CA MET A 954 5.73 -3.54 -24.99
C MET A 954 6.10 -4.17 -26.34
N ALA A 955 7.39 -4.37 -26.60
CA ALA A 955 7.87 -4.99 -27.84
C ALA A 955 7.56 -6.50 -27.86
N ALA A 956 7.16 -7.02 -29.02
CA ALA A 956 6.98 -8.44 -29.24
C ALA A 956 8.33 -9.19 -29.26
N LEU A 957 8.28 -10.45 -28.85
CA LEU A 957 9.36 -11.42 -28.96
C LEU A 957 9.04 -12.41 -30.08
N SER A 958 10.04 -12.80 -30.86
CA SER A 958 9.87 -13.81 -31.91
C SER A 958 10.97 -14.85 -31.90
N GLY A 959 10.60 -16.12 -32.11
CA GLY A 959 11.50 -17.26 -32.21
C GLY A 959 12.29 -17.56 -30.94
N VAL A 960 11.79 -17.15 -29.77
CA VAL A 960 12.48 -17.36 -28.49
C VAL A 960 12.53 -18.85 -28.18
N THR A 961 13.73 -19.37 -27.94
CA THR A 961 13.93 -20.75 -27.51
C THR A 961 13.88 -20.80 -26.00
N VAL A 962 12.87 -21.48 -25.45
CA VAL A 962 12.74 -21.78 -24.02
C VAL A 962 13.26 -23.18 -23.78
N ARG A 963 14.24 -23.33 -22.87
CA ARG A 963 14.88 -24.60 -22.53
C ARG A 963 14.79 -24.87 -21.03
N ALA A 964 14.59 -26.13 -20.69
CA ALA A 964 14.72 -26.66 -19.34
C ALA A 964 15.77 -27.79 -19.32
N SER A 965 16.62 -27.80 -18.30
CA SER A 965 17.52 -28.91 -17.96
C SER A 965 17.28 -29.32 -16.52
N VAL A 966 16.98 -30.59 -16.30
CA VAL A 966 16.77 -31.19 -14.97
C VAL A 966 17.96 -32.08 -14.63
N GLN A 967 18.58 -31.87 -13.47
CA GLN A 967 19.75 -32.61 -13.01
C GLN A 967 19.54 -33.17 -11.59
N ALA A 968 20.20 -34.27 -11.27
CA ALA A 968 20.36 -34.72 -9.89
C ALA A 968 21.39 -33.83 -9.16
N LEU A 969 21.44 -33.91 -7.82
CA LEU A 969 22.40 -33.14 -7.01
C LEU A 969 23.87 -33.46 -7.31
N ASP A 970 24.15 -34.64 -7.88
CA ASP A 970 25.49 -35.08 -8.32
C ASP A 970 25.89 -34.56 -9.71
N GLY A 971 25.06 -33.72 -10.33
CA GLY A 971 25.29 -33.12 -11.66
C GLY A 971 24.87 -34.00 -12.83
N ARG A 972 24.36 -35.22 -12.60
CA ARG A 972 23.87 -36.08 -13.68
C ARG A 972 22.58 -35.51 -14.27
N GLN A 973 22.57 -35.31 -15.59
CA GLN A 973 21.39 -34.88 -16.32
C GLN A 973 20.31 -35.97 -16.30
N LEU A 974 19.09 -35.59 -15.92
CA LEU A 974 17.93 -36.47 -15.79
C LEU A 974 16.93 -36.26 -16.94
N ALA A 975 16.72 -34.99 -17.33
CA ALA A 975 15.84 -34.62 -18.42
C ALA A 975 16.29 -33.30 -19.06
N ALA A 976 15.90 -33.08 -20.31
CA ALA A 976 15.95 -31.78 -20.96
C ALA A 976 14.79 -31.66 -21.93
N GLN A 977 14.27 -30.44 -22.06
CA GLN A 977 13.17 -30.13 -22.95
C GLN A 977 13.33 -28.71 -23.48
N GLU A 978 12.89 -28.47 -24.71
CA GLU A 978 12.86 -27.13 -25.29
C GLU A 978 11.64 -26.92 -26.18
N ALA A 979 11.24 -25.68 -26.32
CA ALA A 979 10.21 -25.21 -27.23
C ALA A 979 10.57 -23.85 -27.81
N LYS A 980 9.95 -23.47 -28.92
CA LYS A 980 10.06 -22.14 -29.51
C LYS A 980 8.74 -21.40 -29.39
N LEU A 981 8.81 -20.12 -29.06
CA LEU A 981 7.65 -19.27 -28.84
C LEU A 981 7.83 -17.92 -29.54
N ASP A 982 6.73 -17.44 -30.11
CA ASP A 982 6.49 -16.03 -30.40
C ASP A 982 5.55 -15.50 -29.33
N LEU A 983 5.80 -14.31 -28.80
CA LEU A 983 4.98 -13.74 -27.72
C LEU A 983 4.87 -12.23 -27.90
N VAL A 984 3.66 -11.73 -28.05
CA VAL A 984 3.41 -10.28 -28.12
C VAL A 984 3.76 -9.60 -26.79
N GLY A 985 3.93 -8.27 -26.83
CA GLY A 985 4.19 -7.49 -25.63
C GLY A 985 3.07 -7.57 -24.59
N GLY A 986 3.43 -7.57 -23.31
CA GLY A 986 2.51 -7.59 -22.18
C GLY A 986 1.71 -8.88 -22.01
N LYS A 987 2.22 -10.03 -22.47
CA LYS A 987 1.53 -11.33 -22.40
C LYS A 987 2.39 -12.44 -21.78
N VAL A 988 1.71 -13.53 -21.43
CA VAL A 988 2.27 -14.77 -20.92
C VAL A 988 2.02 -15.88 -21.94
N GLY A 989 3.03 -16.69 -22.22
CA GLY A 989 2.97 -17.79 -23.18
C GLY A 989 3.41 -19.12 -22.58
N ASP A 990 2.65 -20.18 -22.87
CA ASP A 990 2.94 -21.53 -22.41
C ASP A 990 4.02 -22.20 -23.25
N ALA A 991 5.09 -22.71 -22.64
CA ALA A 991 6.13 -23.45 -23.34
C ALA A 991 5.85 -24.97 -23.34
N PHE A 992 5.88 -25.59 -22.16
CA PHE A 992 5.66 -27.03 -21.95
C PHE A 992 5.52 -27.35 -20.46
N THR A 993 5.09 -28.57 -20.12
CA THR A 993 5.01 -29.06 -18.74
C THR A 993 6.11 -30.07 -18.44
N LEU A 994 6.81 -29.93 -17.31
CA LEU A 994 7.86 -30.85 -16.88
C LEU A 994 7.30 -32.02 -16.06
N GLY A 995 7.61 -33.25 -16.46
CA GLY A 995 7.26 -34.47 -15.72
C GLY A 995 8.18 -34.73 -14.53
N LEU A 996 8.17 -33.88 -13.50
CA LEU A 996 9.13 -33.96 -12.37
C LEU A 996 8.81 -35.06 -11.36
N ALA A 997 7.54 -35.43 -11.16
CA ALA A 997 7.13 -36.40 -10.13
C ALA A 997 7.95 -37.71 -10.10
N PRO A 998 8.16 -38.45 -11.22
CA PRO A 998 8.96 -39.67 -11.21
C PRO A 998 10.45 -39.41 -10.95
N LEU A 999 10.97 -38.22 -11.30
CA LEU A 999 12.37 -37.84 -11.05
C LEU A 999 12.58 -37.53 -9.58
N MET A 1000 11.66 -36.77 -8.98
CA MET A 1000 11.71 -36.38 -7.56
C MET A 1000 11.52 -37.58 -6.61
N ALA A 1001 10.82 -38.62 -7.06
CA ALA A 1001 10.71 -39.88 -6.32
C ALA A 1001 12.07 -40.59 -6.14
N ALA A 1002 13.06 -40.31 -6.99
CA ALA A 1002 14.42 -40.83 -6.87
C ALA A 1002 15.35 -39.95 -6.01
N GLY A 1003 14.91 -38.74 -5.65
CA GLY A 1003 15.67 -37.76 -4.86
C GLY A 1003 15.48 -36.34 -5.39
N PRO A 1004 15.99 -35.32 -4.68
CA PRO A 1004 15.87 -33.93 -5.12
C PRO A 1004 16.52 -33.66 -6.48
N VAL A 1005 15.93 -32.73 -7.21
CA VAL A 1005 16.35 -32.33 -8.55
C VAL A 1005 16.62 -30.83 -8.61
N LEU A 1006 17.52 -30.45 -9.52
CA LEU A 1006 17.84 -29.07 -9.87
C LEU A 1006 17.30 -28.79 -11.26
N VAL A 1007 16.50 -27.74 -11.42
CA VAL A 1007 15.91 -27.33 -12.70
C VAL A 1007 16.52 -26.01 -13.12
N ARG A 1008 17.17 -25.98 -14.29
CA ARG A 1008 17.65 -24.75 -14.94
C ARG A 1008 16.77 -24.43 -16.13
N LEU A 1009 16.24 -23.22 -16.16
CA LEU A 1009 15.49 -22.67 -17.28
C LEU A 1009 16.30 -21.59 -17.99
N GLU A 1010 16.16 -21.51 -19.30
CA GLU A 1010 16.75 -20.46 -20.13
C GLU A 1010 15.76 -20.01 -21.20
N ALA A 1011 15.70 -18.70 -21.46
CA ALA A 1011 15.07 -18.13 -22.64
C ALA A 1011 16.14 -17.45 -23.50
N LEU A 1012 16.27 -17.88 -24.75
CA LEU A 1012 17.29 -17.41 -25.69
C LEU A 1012 16.60 -16.78 -26.90
N ASP A 1013 17.11 -15.63 -27.37
CA ASP A 1013 16.67 -15.07 -28.64
C ASP A 1013 17.19 -15.89 -29.84
N THR A 1014 16.83 -15.47 -31.06
CA THR A 1014 17.23 -16.15 -32.30
C THR A 1014 18.73 -16.13 -32.59
N SER A 1015 19.50 -15.24 -31.92
CA SER A 1015 20.97 -15.20 -31.99
C SER A 1015 21.65 -16.11 -30.96
N GLY A 1016 20.88 -16.69 -30.04
CA GLY A 1016 21.39 -17.44 -28.89
C GLY A 1016 21.77 -16.54 -27.70
N THR A 1017 21.43 -15.24 -27.74
CA THR A 1017 21.63 -14.34 -26.61
C THR A 1017 20.59 -14.66 -25.53
N ARG A 1018 21.06 -14.81 -24.29
CA ARG A 1018 20.18 -15.09 -23.16
C ARG A 1018 19.34 -13.86 -22.79
N LEU A 1019 18.02 -14.04 -22.83
CA LEU A 1019 17.02 -13.06 -22.39
C LEU A 1019 16.69 -13.20 -20.91
N SER A 1020 16.63 -14.44 -20.41
CA SER A 1020 16.35 -14.78 -19.01
C SER A 1020 16.91 -16.16 -18.68
N ASP A 1021 17.23 -16.39 -17.40
CA ASP A 1021 17.46 -17.71 -16.82
C ASP A 1021 16.86 -17.79 -15.43
N ASN A 1022 16.50 -19.00 -15.01
CA ASN A 1022 15.95 -19.26 -13.68
C ASN A 1022 16.41 -20.63 -13.17
N PHE A 1023 16.42 -20.81 -11.85
CA PHE A 1023 17.01 -21.99 -11.20
C PHE A 1023 16.20 -22.44 -9.99
N TYR A 1024 15.76 -23.70 -9.97
CA TYR A 1024 14.91 -24.25 -8.90
C TYR A 1024 15.56 -25.50 -8.30
N TRP A 1025 15.37 -25.71 -7.00
CA TRP A 1025 15.57 -26.99 -6.33
C TRP A 1025 14.20 -27.55 -5.97
N GLN A 1026 13.91 -28.81 -6.31
CA GLN A 1026 12.60 -29.42 -6.10
C GLN A 1026 12.76 -30.84 -5.58
N ALA A 1027 11.81 -31.30 -4.76
CA ALA A 1027 11.81 -32.64 -4.20
C ALA A 1027 10.38 -33.15 -4.00
N ALA A 1028 10.23 -34.46 -3.75
CA ALA A 1028 8.92 -35.09 -3.55
C ALA A 1028 8.29 -34.77 -2.18
N SER A 1029 9.09 -34.30 -1.21
CA SER A 1029 8.65 -33.75 0.07
C SER A 1029 9.69 -32.77 0.58
N ASP A 1030 9.30 -31.89 1.50
CA ASP A 1030 10.18 -30.92 2.12
C ASP A 1030 11.36 -31.59 2.84
N GLU A 1031 11.16 -32.71 3.54
CA GLU A 1031 12.23 -33.44 4.23
C GLU A 1031 13.30 -33.96 3.27
N ALA A 1032 12.94 -34.28 2.03
CA ALA A 1032 13.90 -34.74 1.03
C ALA A 1032 14.88 -33.62 0.63
N LEU A 1033 14.52 -32.35 0.78
CA LEU A 1033 15.42 -31.22 0.52
C LEU A 1033 16.60 -31.17 1.49
N GLN A 1034 16.57 -31.89 2.61
CA GLN A 1034 17.72 -31.95 3.53
C GLN A 1034 18.97 -32.55 2.87
N ALA A 1035 18.80 -33.31 1.79
CA ALA A 1035 19.93 -33.80 0.99
C ALA A 1035 20.79 -32.68 0.39
N LEU A 1036 20.23 -31.46 0.21
CA LEU A 1036 20.98 -30.27 -0.20
C LEU A 1036 22.08 -29.93 0.82
N SER A 1037 21.82 -30.11 2.12
CA SER A 1037 22.80 -29.85 3.19
C SER A 1037 23.99 -30.82 3.16
N ALA A 1038 23.83 -31.98 2.50
CA ALA A 1038 24.89 -32.97 2.33
C ALA A 1038 25.68 -32.82 1.02
N MET A 1039 25.38 -31.81 0.19
CA MET A 1039 26.10 -31.57 -1.06
C MET A 1039 27.58 -31.28 -0.81
N ALA A 1040 28.42 -31.75 -1.73
CA ALA A 1040 29.85 -31.45 -1.70
C ALA A 1040 30.10 -29.95 -1.83
N GLN A 1041 31.11 -29.46 -1.09
CA GLN A 1041 31.58 -28.09 -1.19
C GLN A 1041 32.28 -27.85 -2.54
N VAL A 1042 31.95 -26.74 -3.20
CA VAL A 1042 32.41 -26.40 -4.55
C VAL A 1042 33.40 -25.24 -4.49
N PRO A 1043 34.68 -25.45 -4.85
CA PRO A 1043 35.64 -24.37 -5.00
C PRO A 1043 35.48 -23.71 -6.39
N LEU A 1044 34.80 -22.56 -6.43
CA LEU A 1044 34.64 -21.80 -7.68
C LEU A 1044 35.98 -21.19 -8.14
N THR A 1045 36.17 -21.19 -9.46
CA THR A 1045 37.20 -20.36 -10.10
C THR A 1045 36.62 -18.97 -10.28
N ALA A 1046 37.34 -17.95 -9.80
CA ALA A 1046 36.87 -16.57 -9.87
C ALA A 1046 38.00 -15.58 -10.15
N SER A 1047 37.68 -14.52 -10.89
CA SER A 1047 38.56 -13.38 -11.14
C SER A 1047 37.76 -12.09 -11.10
N ALA A 1048 38.39 -10.98 -10.72
CA ALA A 1048 37.75 -9.67 -10.65
C ALA A 1048 38.67 -8.60 -11.21
N LYS A 1049 38.13 -7.69 -12.03
CA LYS A 1049 38.84 -6.54 -12.59
C LYS A 1049 38.11 -5.25 -12.23
N ALA A 1050 38.82 -4.29 -11.63
CA ALA A 1050 38.26 -2.99 -11.29
C ALA A 1050 38.65 -1.93 -12.33
N SER A 1051 37.73 -1.01 -12.60
CA SER A 1051 37.92 0.15 -13.45
C SER A 1051 37.17 1.36 -12.87
N SER A 1052 37.57 2.57 -13.24
CA SER A 1052 36.83 3.78 -12.89
C SER A 1052 35.86 4.15 -14.01
N ASP A 1053 34.65 4.55 -13.64
CA ASP A 1053 33.63 5.08 -14.53
C ASP A 1053 33.06 6.35 -13.91
N GLY A 1054 33.63 7.50 -14.29
CA GLY A 1054 33.35 8.78 -13.61
C GLY A 1054 33.63 8.73 -12.10
N ASP A 1055 32.59 8.99 -11.31
CA ASP A 1055 32.61 8.96 -9.85
C ASP A 1055 32.26 7.58 -9.25
N GLU A 1056 32.08 6.56 -10.09
CA GLU A 1056 31.85 5.18 -9.69
C GLU A 1056 33.08 4.29 -9.94
N THR A 1057 33.18 3.23 -9.17
CA THR A 1057 34.10 2.10 -9.40
C THR A 1057 33.28 0.94 -9.97
N LYS A 1058 33.64 0.48 -11.16
CA LYS A 1058 33.04 -0.68 -11.83
C LYS A 1058 33.95 -1.88 -11.69
N ILE A 1059 33.42 -2.99 -11.19
CA ILE A 1059 34.16 -4.24 -10.97
C ILE A 1059 33.47 -5.36 -11.76
N GLU A 1060 34.20 -5.99 -12.66
CA GLU A 1060 33.73 -7.12 -13.45
C GLU A 1060 34.26 -8.42 -12.83
N VAL A 1061 33.35 -9.28 -12.36
CA VAL A 1061 33.65 -10.55 -11.71
C VAL A 1061 33.23 -11.70 -12.62
N SER A 1062 34.17 -12.58 -12.96
CA SER A 1062 33.88 -13.83 -13.69
C SER A 1062 33.93 -15.00 -12.71
N LEU A 1063 32.85 -15.78 -12.65
CA LEU A 1063 32.70 -16.99 -11.83
C LEU A 1063 32.55 -18.21 -12.74
N SER A 1064 33.21 -19.31 -12.41
CA SER A 1064 33.09 -20.57 -13.14
C SER A 1064 33.06 -21.75 -12.18
N ASN A 1065 32.20 -22.73 -12.45
CA ASN A 1065 32.13 -24.00 -11.73
C ASN A 1065 32.87 -25.11 -12.49
N PRO A 1066 34.15 -25.39 -12.18
CA PRO A 1066 34.91 -26.46 -12.83
C PRO A 1066 34.61 -27.86 -12.27
N GLY A 1067 33.76 -27.96 -11.24
CA GLY A 1067 33.46 -29.20 -10.51
C GLY A 1067 32.42 -30.08 -11.19
N LYS A 1068 31.96 -31.10 -10.45
CA LYS A 1068 30.89 -32.03 -10.87
C LYS A 1068 29.55 -31.79 -10.14
N THR A 1069 29.57 -30.98 -9.09
CA THR A 1069 28.39 -30.65 -8.27
C THR A 1069 28.00 -29.21 -8.54
N ALA A 1070 26.71 -28.89 -8.53
CA ALA A 1070 26.24 -27.52 -8.68
C ALA A 1070 26.69 -26.66 -7.49
N ALA A 1071 27.07 -25.40 -7.75
CA ALA A 1071 27.25 -24.38 -6.74
C ALA A 1071 25.93 -23.60 -6.62
N ILE A 1072 25.32 -23.59 -5.44
CA ILE A 1072 24.00 -23.00 -5.23
C ILE A 1072 24.12 -21.68 -4.45
N GLN A 1073 23.41 -20.65 -4.91
CA GLN A 1073 23.21 -19.38 -4.21
C GLN A 1073 24.52 -18.69 -3.81
N THR A 1074 25.44 -18.53 -4.77
CA THR A 1074 26.74 -17.85 -4.56
C THR A 1074 26.52 -16.35 -4.37
N LYS A 1075 26.66 -15.86 -3.14
CA LYS A 1075 26.67 -14.44 -2.79
C LYS A 1075 28.05 -13.82 -3.00
N LEU A 1076 28.06 -12.66 -3.64
CA LEU A 1076 29.18 -11.74 -3.77
C LEU A 1076 28.97 -10.54 -2.83
N THR A 1077 30.00 -10.17 -2.08
CA THR A 1077 30.00 -8.99 -1.21
C THR A 1077 31.26 -8.15 -1.48
N LEU A 1078 31.09 -6.84 -1.65
CA LEU A 1078 32.19 -5.90 -1.91
C LEU A 1078 32.78 -5.34 -0.61
N PHE A 1079 34.10 -5.35 -0.49
CA PHE A 1079 34.85 -4.84 0.66
C PHE A 1079 35.94 -3.84 0.22
N ASP A 1080 36.18 -2.84 1.06
CA ASP A 1080 37.30 -1.90 0.89
C ASP A 1080 38.63 -2.51 1.37
N ALA A 1081 39.72 -1.75 1.25
CA ALA A 1081 41.05 -2.19 1.67
C ALA A 1081 41.21 -2.38 3.20
N ARG A 1082 40.23 -1.96 4.01
CA ARG A 1082 40.19 -2.11 5.48
C ARG A 1082 39.28 -3.25 5.92
N ASP A 1083 38.82 -4.07 4.96
CA ASP A 1083 37.87 -5.16 5.18
C ASP A 1083 36.50 -4.69 5.69
N LYS A 1084 36.10 -3.45 5.37
CA LYS A 1084 34.75 -2.94 5.62
C LYS A 1084 33.89 -3.13 4.38
N GLN A 1085 32.67 -3.63 4.56
CA GLN A 1085 31.70 -3.75 3.47
C GLN A 1085 31.43 -2.37 2.83
N VAL A 1086 31.42 -2.33 1.50
CA VAL A 1086 31.14 -1.13 0.72
C VAL A 1086 29.65 -1.10 0.40
N LEU A 1087 28.96 -0.06 0.90
CA LEU A 1087 27.54 0.20 0.66
C LEU A 1087 27.32 1.69 0.34
N PRO A 1088 26.39 2.03 -0.57
CA PRO A 1088 25.66 1.10 -1.45
C PRO A 1088 26.59 0.45 -2.48
N ALA A 1089 26.24 -0.76 -2.91
CA ALA A 1089 26.87 -1.46 -4.03
C ALA A 1089 25.78 -2.11 -4.88
N TYR A 1090 25.85 -1.92 -6.19
CA TYR A 1090 24.83 -2.38 -7.14
C TYR A 1090 25.38 -3.52 -7.98
N PHE A 1091 24.68 -4.65 -7.94
CA PHE A 1091 25.10 -5.89 -8.60
C PHE A 1091 24.17 -6.16 -9.79
N SER A 1092 24.76 -6.45 -10.96
CA SER A 1092 23.97 -6.88 -12.13
C SER A 1092 23.20 -8.17 -11.83
N ASP A 1093 23.81 -9.04 -11.01
CA ASP A 1093 23.25 -10.30 -10.52
C ASP A 1093 23.99 -10.73 -9.24
N ASN A 1094 23.37 -11.52 -8.39
CA ASN A 1094 23.98 -12.04 -7.15
C ASN A 1094 23.23 -13.31 -6.73
N TYR A 1095 23.68 -14.00 -5.68
CA TYR A 1095 23.08 -15.27 -5.25
C TYR A 1095 23.04 -16.30 -6.40
N VAL A 1096 24.11 -16.33 -7.20
CA VAL A 1096 24.18 -17.06 -8.47
C VAL A 1096 24.31 -18.56 -8.25
N SER A 1097 23.50 -19.35 -8.96
CA SER A 1097 23.64 -20.81 -9.03
C SER A 1097 24.28 -21.24 -10.36
N LEU A 1098 25.33 -22.06 -10.27
CA LEU A 1098 26.10 -22.56 -11.41
C LEU A 1098 26.09 -24.08 -11.44
N LEU A 1099 25.53 -24.65 -12.50
CA LEU A 1099 25.68 -26.06 -12.82
C LEU A 1099 27.14 -26.40 -13.20
N PRO A 1100 27.54 -27.69 -13.16
CA PRO A 1100 28.87 -28.11 -13.61
C PRO A 1100 29.22 -27.58 -15.01
N GLY A 1101 30.36 -26.91 -15.14
CA GLY A 1101 30.84 -26.33 -16.39
C GLY A 1101 30.31 -24.93 -16.72
N GLU A 1102 29.34 -24.41 -15.96
CA GLU A 1102 28.78 -23.09 -16.22
C GLU A 1102 29.70 -21.94 -15.77
N THR A 1103 29.55 -20.80 -16.43
CA THR A 1103 30.24 -19.55 -16.14
C THR A 1103 29.25 -18.38 -16.08
N ARG A 1104 29.48 -17.43 -15.17
CA ARG A 1104 28.69 -16.19 -15.04
C ARG A 1104 29.60 -14.99 -14.90
N SER A 1105 29.23 -13.90 -15.55
CA SER A 1105 29.84 -12.59 -15.33
C SER A 1105 28.89 -11.72 -14.52
N VAL A 1106 29.41 -11.09 -13.47
CA VAL A 1106 28.68 -10.16 -12.60
C VAL A 1106 29.40 -8.82 -12.62
N THR A 1107 28.66 -7.74 -12.89
CA THR A 1107 29.17 -6.36 -12.74
C THR A 1107 28.74 -5.81 -11.40
N ILE A 1108 29.66 -5.22 -10.67
CA ILE A 1108 29.43 -4.49 -9.41
C ILE A 1108 29.78 -3.03 -9.65
N THR A 1109 28.90 -2.11 -9.26
CA THR A 1109 29.18 -0.67 -9.24
C THR A 1109 29.03 -0.12 -7.84
N ALA A 1110 29.91 0.80 -7.44
CA ALA A 1110 29.84 1.48 -6.14
C ALA A 1110 30.47 2.87 -6.24
N PRO A 1111 30.07 3.83 -5.39
CA PRO A 1111 30.72 5.14 -5.33
C PRO A 1111 32.23 5.00 -5.09
N LYS A 1112 33.05 5.73 -5.85
CA LYS A 1112 34.52 5.63 -5.78
C LYS A 1112 35.07 5.98 -4.39
N GLU A 1113 34.46 6.96 -3.72
CA GLU A 1113 34.79 7.32 -2.34
C GLU A 1113 34.58 6.15 -1.38
N ALA A 1114 33.53 5.36 -1.58
CA ALA A 1114 33.20 4.21 -0.73
C ALA A 1114 34.08 2.98 -1.05
N ALA A 1115 34.34 2.72 -2.34
CA ALA A 1115 35.12 1.55 -2.77
C ALA A 1115 36.63 1.66 -2.46
N GLY A 1116 37.19 2.87 -2.47
CA GLY A 1116 38.62 3.10 -2.22
C GLY A 1116 39.53 2.58 -3.34
N SER A 1117 40.83 2.45 -3.05
CA SER A 1117 41.86 2.19 -4.07
C SER A 1117 42.10 0.73 -4.43
N SER A 1118 41.71 -0.21 -3.55
CA SER A 1118 42.01 -1.64 -3.68
C SER A 1118 40.87 -2.50 -3.14
N PRO A 1119 39.67 -2.45 -3.76
CA PRO A 1119 38.54 -3.23 -3.29
C PRO A 1119 38.78 -4.74 -3.49
N SER A 1120 38.07 -5.55 -2.71
CA SER A 1120 38.03 -7.01 -2.85
C SER A 1120 36.60 -7.53 -2.85
N VAL A 1121 36.37 -8.68 -3.49
CA VAL A 1121 35.07 -9.33 -3.54
C VAL A 1121 35.15 -10.64 -2.76
N LYS A 1122 34.32 -10.79 -1.73
CA LYS A 1122 34.20 -12.04 -0.98
C LYS A 1122 33.05 -12.87 -1.52
N LEU A 1123 33.27 -14.18 -1.64
CA LEU A 1123 32.29 -15.17 -2.06
C LEU A 1123 31.88 -16.04 -0.88
N ARG A 1124 30.57 -16.28 -0.74
CA ARG A 1124 29.98 -17.36 0.08
C ARG A 1124 28.75 -17.93 -0.62
N GLY A 1125 28.19 -19.04 -0.15
CA GLY A 1125 26.95 -19.60 -0.71
C GLY A 1125 26.51 -20.84 0.03
N TRP A 1126 25.53 -21.57 -0.52
CA TRP A 1126 24.99 -22.77 0.12
C TRP A 1126 26.05 -23.86 0.35
N ASN A 1127 26.76 -24.21 -0.72
CA ASN A 1127 27.83 -25.20 -0.75
C ASN A 1127 29.08 -24.67 -1.47
N VAL A 1128 29.36 -23.37 -1.36
CA VAL A 1128 30.51 -22.73 -2.00
C VAL A 1128 31.62 -22.54 -0.97
N VAL A 1129 32.84 -22.97 -1.31
CA VAL A 1129 34.02 -22.73 -0.46
C VAL A 1129 34.28 -21.22 -0.39
N PRO A 1130 34.24 -20.60 0.81
CA PRO A 1130 34.44 -19.16 0.95
C PRO A 1130 35.78 -18.70 0.40
N ARG A 1131 35.80 -17.56 -0.31
CA ARG A 1131 37.00 -17.04 -0.96
C ARG A 1131 36.98 -15.52 -1.05
N THR A 1132 38.14 -14.89 -0.88
CA THR A 1132 38.34 -13.46 -1.19
C THR A 1132 39.07 -13.34 -2.52
N ILE A 1133 38.57 -12.46 -3.40
CA ILE A 1133 39.14 -12.18 -4.71
C ILE A 1133 39.65 -10.75 -4.69
N ALA A 1134 40.95 -10.57 -4.84
CA ALA A 1134 41.52 -9.24 -5.05
C ALA A 1134 41.12 -8.71 -6.43
N THR A 1135 40.77 -7.43 -6.52
CA THR A 1135 40.55 -6.81 -7.83
C THR A 1135 41.90 -6.55 -8.50
N GLY A 1136 42.13 -7.15 -9.66
CA GLY A 1136 43.25 -6.79 -10.52
C GLY A 1136 43.03 -5.40 -11.13
N LYS A 1137 44.12 -4.68 -11.41
CA LYS A 1137 44.09 -3.47 -12.24
C LYS A 1137 44.00 -3.82 -13.71
#